data_AF-A0A7X6Q6D6-F1
#
_entry.id   AF-A0A7X6Q6D6-F1
#
_cell.length_a   1.000
_cell.length_b   1.000
_cell.length_c   1.000
_cell.angle_alpha   90.00
_cell.angle_beta   90.00
_cell.angle_gamma   90.00
#
_symmetry.space_group_name_H-M   'P 1'
#
loop_
_entity.id
_entity.type
_entity.pdbx_description
1 polymer ?
#
loop_
_entity_poly.entity_id
_entity_poly.type
_entity_poly.pdbx_seq_one_letter_code
_entity_poly.pdbx_strand_id
1 'polypeptide(L)'
;MPYSYTERKRIRKSFAKREDIQKVPNLLGTQLNSYDLFLQQNVHHSQRKNEGLHAAFTGIFPIESNNGYARLEFESYRLEAPVFDVKECQLRGLTYGSQLYATINLVIMDRDASKPTVKEVRKQEVFMGEIPLMTDTGSFVINGTERVIVSQLHRSPGVFFEHDRGKNQSSGKLLFSARVIPYRGSWLDFEFDGKDNLYFRIDRRRKMPVTTLLKAIGMTSEQILEEFFDFDTFDLKESGALMEFIPQRWRGETAPFDLVDKAGNVLVEKDKRINARHLRQFAEANMESILVNDEFLVGRFLAKNIIDPETGEVLAEANAEITEALLTALRTAGVSEIETLYINELEKGPYISTTLSTDDTADDNAARIAIYRMMRPGEPPTEEAVEALFQRLFYSEDSYDLSRVGRMKVNSRLHGTDSAEGELTLTNDDILKTIKVLVDLRNGIGEIDDIDHLGNRRVRCVGELAENQFRAGLIRVERAVKDRLGSAESDNLMPNDLINSKPISAAVKEFFGSNQLSQFMDQTNPLSEITHKRRVSALGQGGLTRERAGFEVRDVHPTHYGRVCPIETPEGPNIGLINSMALYASLNNYGFLETPYRKVVNCQVTDEIEYLSAIKEANYVIAQANAELDEDHRFTDDLIACRENGET
;
A
#
# COMPACT_ATOMS: atom_id res chain seq x y z
N MET A 1 -11.14 -3.65 47.54
CA MET A 1 -9.90 -4.45 47.66
C MET A 1 -9.13 -4.02 48.90
N PRO A 2 -8.46 -4.93 49.62
CA PRO A 2 -7.61 -4.55 50.74
C PRO A 2 -6.42 -3.71 50.25
N TYR A 3 -6.16 -2.57 50.89
CA TYR A 3 -5.01 -1.72 50.57
C TYR A 3 -3.69 -2.45 50.78
N SER A 4 -2.75 -2.26 49.85
CA SER A 4 -1.37 -2.70 49.96
C SER A 4 -0.64 -1.99 51.12
N TYR A 5 0.49 -2.55 51.54
CA TYR A 5 1.26 -1.99 52.66
C TYR A 5 1.69 -0.53 52.43
N THR A 6 2.04 -0.17 51.19
CA THR A 6 2.44 1.20 50.81
C THR A 6 1.25 2.15 50.74
N GLU A 7 0.09 1.71 50.23
CA GLU A 7 -1.14 2.52 50.19
C GLU A 7 -1.66 2.82 51.60
N ARG A 8 -1.56 1.87 52.53
CA ARG A 8 -1.93 2.08 53.94
C ARG A 8 -1.15 3.22 54.60
N LYS A 9 0.08 3.49 54.17
CA LYS A 9 0.87 4.61 54.71
C LYS A 9 0.32 5.97 54.29
N ARG A 10 -0.27 6.08 53.10
CA ARG A 10 -0.84 7.34 52.59
C ARG A 10 -1.96 7.05 51.61
N ILE A 11 -3.20 7.12 52.09
CA ILE A 11 -4.39 6.94 51.28
C ILE A 11 -4.73 8.28 50.58
N ARG A 12 -4.74 8.28 49.24
CA ARG A 12 -5.26 9.41 48.46
C ARG A 12 -6.77 9.26 48.35
N LYS A 13 -7.53 10.26 48.82
CA LYS A 13 -8.98 10.31 48.62
C LYS A 13 -9.29 10.50 47.13
N SER A 14 -10.04 9.57 46.54
CA SER A 14 -10.55 9.69 45.16
C SER A 14 -11.95 10.30 45.18
N PHE A 15 -12.23 11.16 44.20
CA PHE A 15 -13.57 11.72 43.93
C PHE A 15 -14.21 11.10 42.67
N ALA A 16 -13.56 10.09 42.08
CA ALA A 16 -14.11 9.39 40.94
C ALA A 16 -15.47 8.78 41.33
N LYS A 17 -16.50 9.09 40.56
CA LYS A 17 -17.85 8.51 40.71
C LYS A 17 -18.01 7.21 39.92
N ARG A 18 -17.09 6.95 39.00
CA ARG A 18 -17.10 5.77 38.13
C ARG A 18 -16.07 4.77 38.57
N GLU A 19 -16.37 3.52 38.31
CA GLU A 19 -15.47 2.42 38.57
C GLU A 19 -14.41 2.33 37.47
N ASP A 20 -13.16 2.10 37.89
CA ASP A 20 -12.05 1.81 36.97
C ASP A 20 -12.16 0.35 36.54
N ILE A 21 -12.72 0.11 35.35
CA ILE A 21 -12.97 -1.24 34.82
C ILE A 21 -11.66 -1.87 34.33
N GLN A 22 -10.85 -1.09 33.61
CA GLN A 22 -9.56 -1.53 33.09
C GLN A 22 -8.42 -0.81 33.82
N LYS A 23 -7.44 -1.59 34.29
CA LYS A 23 -6.20 -1.02 34.84
C LYS A 23 -5.32 -0.45 33.72
N VAL A 24 -4.63 0.64 34.02
CA VAL A 24 -3.66 1.25 33.10
C VAL A 24 -2.60 0.20 32.69
N PRO A 25 -2.38 -0.04 31.39
CA PRO A 25 -1.41 -1.02 30.92
C PRO A 25 0.04 -0.57 31.21
N ASN A 26 0.99 -1.49 31.05
CA ASN A 26 2.41 -1.13 31.15
C ASN A 26 2.76 -0.09 30.09
N LEU A 27 3.13 1.12 30.56
CA LEU A 27 3.32 2.27 29.69
C LEU A 27 4.49 2.12 28.71
N LEU A 28 5.44 1.24 29.01
CA LEU A 28 6.64 0.97 28.19
C LEU A 28 6.54 -0.36 27.42
N GLY A 29 5.45 -1.12 27.63
CA GLY A 29 5.29 -2.47 27.11
C GLY A 29 5.47 -2.56 25.59
N THR A 30 4.95 -1.59 24.84
CA THR A 30 5.05 -1.57 23.38
C THR A 30 6.50 -1.59 22.88
N GLN A 31 7.38 -0.75 23.46
CA GLN A 31 8.78 -0.66 23.04
C GLN A 31 9.57 -1.90 23.48
N LEU A 32 9.38 -2.34 24.73
CA LEU A 32 10.04 -3.52 25.28
C LEU A 32 9.67 -4.78 24.49
N ASN A 33 8.38 -5.02 24.27
CA ASN A 33 7.89 -6.19 23.53
C ASN A 33 8.36 -6.15 22.07
N SER A 34 8.36 -4.97 21.43
CA SER A 34 8.84 -4.85 20.05
C SER A 34 10.31 -5.23 19.91
N TYR A 35 11.16 -4.84 20.86
CA TYR A 35 12.58 -5.17 20.80
C TYR A 35 12.87 -6.62 21.20
N ASP A 36 12.10 -7.18 22.13
CA ASP A 36 12.17 -8.61 22.46
C ASP A 36 11.78 -9.50 21.27
N LEU A 37 10.72 -9.14 20.52
CA LEU A 37 10.35 -9.81 19.28
C LEU A 37 11.43 -9.67 18.19
N PHE A 38 12.17 -8.57 18.15
CA PHE A 38 13.28 -8.39 17.23
C PHE A 38 14.46 -9.34 17.54
N LEU A 39 14.84 -9.45 18.82
CA LEU A 39 15.99 -10.24 19.24
C LEU A 39 15.71 -11.74 19.45
N GLN A 40 14.50 -12.09 19.88
CA GLN A 40 14.08 -13.44 20.29
C GLN A 40 15.14 -14.18 21.13
N GLN A 41 15.85 -13.45 22.00
CA GLN A 41 17.05 -13.93 22.69
C GLN A 41 16.76 -15.11 23.61
N ASN A 42 15.59 -15.09 24.25
CA ASN A 42 15.15 -16.11 25.21
C ASN A 42 14.38 -17.26 24.56
N VAL A 43 14.26 -17.28 23.23
CA VAL A 43 13.53 -18.31 22.48
C VAL A 43 14.51 -19.30 21.88
N HIS A 44 14.27 -20.59 22.13
CA HIS A 44 15.06 -21.68 21.54
C HIS A 44 15.01 -21.62 20.02
N HIS A 45 16.13 -21.90 19.35
CA HIS A 45 16.28 -21.70 17.90
C HIS A 45 15.17 -22.36 17.05
N SER A 46 14.68 -23.53 17.46
CA SER A 46 13.61 -24.27 16.77
C SER A 46 12.19 -23.70 16.96
N GLN A 47 12.00 -22.80 17.91
CA GLN A 47 10.70 -22.21 18.25
C GLN A 47 10.63 -20.72 17.88
N ARG A 48 11.69 -20.17 17.29
CA ARG A 48 11.71 -18.78 16.85
C ARG A 48 10.69 -18.56 15.75
N LYS A 49 9.94 -17.47 15.88
CA LYS A 49 9.02 -17.01 14.83
C LYS A 49 9.84 -16.37 13.72
N ASN A 50 9.30 -16.36 12.50
CA ASN A 50 9.89 -15.67 11.36
C ASN A 50 9.67 -14.14 11.48
N GLU A 51 10.27 -13.53 12.50
CA GLU A 51 10.19 -12.10 12.83
C GLU A 51 11.59 -11.60 13.28
N GLY A 52 11.87 -10.31 13.10
CA GLY A 52 13.09 -9.69 13.61
C GLY A 52 14.36 -10.22 12.94
N LEU A 53 15.39 -10.49 13.75
CA LEU A 53 16.66 -11.03 13.25
C LEU A 53 16.47 -12.34 12.46
N HIS A 54 15.56 -13.21 12.89
CA HIS A 54 15.33 -14.48 12.20
C HIS A 54 14.73 -14.26 10.80
N ALA A 55 13.78 -13.33 10.66
CA ALA A 55 13.22 -12.97 9.37
C ALA A 55 14.23 -12.28 8.44
N ALA A 56 15.10 -11.44 9.01
CA ALA A 56 16.14 -10.78 8.22
C ALA A 56 17.18 -11.77 7.68
N PHE A 57 17.56 -12.79 8.45
CA PHE A 57 18.44 -13.86 7.96
C PHE A 57 17.74 -14.77 6.95
N THR A 58 16.56 -15.29 7.28
CA THR A 58 15.81 -16.22 6.41
C THR A 58 15.37 -15.55 5.10
N GLY A 59 15.18 -14.23 5.11
CA GLY A 59 14.83 -13.48 3.90
C GLY A 59 16.00 -13.15 2.96
N ILE A 60 17.24 -13.51 3.32
CA ILE A 60 18.44 -13.26 2.48
C ILE A 60 19.19 -14.56 2.18
N PHE A 61 19.15 -15.51 3.10
CA PHE A 61 19.70 -16.84 2.89
C PHE A 61 18.59 -17.76 2.35
N PRO A 62 18.90 -18.67 1.40
CA PRO A 62 20.25 -19.02 0.94
C PRO A 62 20.84 -18.03 -0.08
N ILE A 63 22.15 -17.78 0.03
CA ILE A 63 22.89 -16.96 -0.94
C ILE A 63 23.54 -17.92 -1.94
N GLU A 64 23.09 -17.90 -3.19
CA GLU A 64 23.60 -18.76 -4.25
C GLU A 64 24.59 -18.03 -5.16
N SER A 65 25.66 -18.74 -5.52
CA SER A 65 26.64 -18.32 -6.53
C SER A 65 25.99 -18.14 -7.90
N ASN A 66 26.52 -17.22 -8.73
CA ASN A 66 26.03 -17.01 -10.10
C ASN A 66 26.13 -18.25 -11.00
N ASN A 67 27.02 -19.20 -10.67
CA ASN A 67 27.23 -20.43 -11.40
C ASN A 67 26.50 -21.64 -10.78
N GLY A 68 25.81 -21.47 -9.64
CA GLY A 68 25.05 -22.52 -8.97
C GLY A 68 25.89 -23.58 -8.24
N TYR A 69 27.22 -23.48 -8.22
CA TYR A 69 28.09 -24.52 -7.63
C TYR A 69 28.36 -24.34 -6.13
N ALA A 70 28.04 -23.18 -5.56
CA ALA A 70 28.16 -22.94 -4.13
C ALA A 70 26.96 -22.15 -3.61
N ARG A 71 26.55 -22.44 -2.38
CA ARG A 71 25.56 -21.64 -1.65
C ARG A 71 25.87 -21.55 -0.16
N LEU A 72 25.49 -20.44 0.45
CA LEU A 72 25.52 -20.28 1.90
C LEU A 72 24.11 -20.43 2.46
N GLU A 73 23.97 -21.25 3.48
CA GLU A 73 22.72 -21.47 4.20
C GLU A 73 22.84 -20.97 5.64
N PHE A 74 21.78 -20.32 6.11
CA PHE A 74 21.66 -19.87 7.49
C PHE A 74 20.97 -20.96 8.33
N GLU A 75 21.57 -21.31 9.47
CA GLU A 75 21.01 -22.32 10.38
C GLU A 75 20.41 -21.69 11.64
N SER A 76 21.18 -20.86 12.35
CA SER A 76 20.72 -20.21 13.58
C SER A 76 21.59 -19.00 13.94
N TYR A 77 21.17 -18.22 14.94
CA TYR A 77 22.01 -17.17 15.54
C TYR A 77 22.00 -17.23 17.06
N ARG A 78 23.05 -16.71 17.68
CA ARG A 78 23.15 -16.50 19.13
C ARG A 78 23.64 -15.10 19.45
N LEU A 79 23.11 -14.55 20.52
CA LEU A 79 23.55 -13.29 21.13
C LEU A 79 24.36 -13.64 22.37
N GLU A 80 25.59 -13.13 22.46
CA GLU A 80 26.42 -13.31 23.66
C GLU A 80 25.99 -12.39 24.80
N ALA A 81 26.42 -12.72 26.01
CA ALA A 81 26.24 -11.80 27.13
C ALA A 81 27.02 -10.50 26.84
N PRO A 82 26.46 -9.32 27.19
CA PRO A 82 27.16 -8.05 27.05
C PRO A 82 28.43 -8.08 27.91
N VAL A 83 29.52 -7.51 27.38
CA VAL A 83 30.83 -7.51 28.06
C VAL A 83 30.80 -6.65 29.33
N PHE A 84 30.00 -5.58 29.31
CA PHE A 84 29.85 -4.61 30.38
C PHE A 84 28.38 -4.38 30.68
N ASP A 85 28.06 -4.04 31.93
CA ASP A 85 26.71 -3.63 32.28
C ASP A 85 26.40 -2.18 31.83
N VAL A 86 25.14 -1.77 32.01
CA VAL A 86 24.66 -0.43 31.63
C VAL A 86 25.48 0.69 32.29
N LYS A 87 25.83 0.55 33.58
CA LYS A 87 26.54 1.58 34.35
C LYS A 87 27.99 1.69 33.91
N GLU A 88 28.64 0.56 33.68
CA GLU A 88 30.00 0.52 33.16
C GLU A 88 30.10 1.13 31.77
N CYS A 89 29.14 0.84 30.87
CA CYS A 89 29.09 1.48 29.55
C CYS A 89 28.92 3.00 29.64
N GLN A 90 28.07 3.48 30.54
CA GLN A 90 27.90 4.92 30.80
C GLN A 90 29.20 5.58 31.27
N LEU A 91 29.88 4.99 32.27
CA LEU A 91 31.12 5.54 32.82
C LEU A 91 32.28 5.52 31.82
N ARG A 92 32.36 4.48 30.97
CA ARG A 92 33.45 4.29 30.00
C ARG A 92 33.20 4.96 28.65
N GLY A 93 32.01 5.52 28.42
CA GLY A 93 31.67 6.08 27.11
C GLY A 93 31.45 5.02 26.03
N LEU A 94 31.05 3.80 26.40
CA LEU A 94 30.85 2.67 25.49
C LEU A 94 29.36 2.48 25.16
N THR A 95 29.10 1.73 24.08
CA THR A 95 27.74 1.28 23.75
C THR A 95 27.41 0.03 24.54
N TYR A 96 26.20 -0.06 25.10
CA TYR A 96 25.69 -1.28 25.72
C TYR A 96 25.11 -2.18 24.64
N GLY A 97 25.74 -3.33 24.40
CA GLY A 97 25.41 -4.20 23.28
C GLY A 97 25.89 -5.64 23.47
N SER A 98 25.33 -6.51 22.63
CA SER A 98 25.68 -7.92 22.54
C SER A 98 26.37 -8.21 21.21
N GLN A 99 27.33 -9.12 21.23
CA GLN A 99 27.92 -9.68 20.01
C GLN A 99 26.94 -10.68 19.38
N LEU A 100 26.69 -10.56 18.08
CA LEU A 100 25.83 -11.45 17.31
C LEU A 100 26.68 -12.43 16.51
N TYR A 101 26.43 -13.72 16.69
CA TYR A 101 27.02 -14.79 15.90
C TYR A 101 25.94 -15.53 15.14
N ALA A 102 26.19 -15.83 13.86
CA ALA A 102 25.33 -16.66 13.03
C ALA A 102 26.05 -17.95 12.65
N THR A 103 25.36 -19.08 12.79
CA THR A 103 25.82 -20.38 12.31
C THR A 103 25.47 -20.52 10.84
N ILE A 104 26.49 -20.64 10.00
CA ILE A 104 26.36 -20.62 8.54
C ILE A 104 27.02 -21.86 7.96
N ASN A 105 26.34 -22.46 6.99
CA ASN A 105 26.79 -23.63 6.26
C ASN A 105 27.16 -23.22 4.83
N LEU A 106 28.43 -23.38 4.46
CA LEU A 106 28.86 -23.28 3.07
C LEU A 106 28.71 -24.65 2.42
N VAL A 107 27.77 -24.75 1.49
CA VAL A 107 27.46 -25.95 0.73
C VAL A 107 28.10 -25.83 -0.64
N ILE A 108 29.02 -26.75 -0.95
CA ILE A 108 29.68 -26.87 -2.25
C ILE A 108 29.03 -28.03 -3.00
N MET A 109 28.56 -27.75 -4.21
CA MET A 109 27.92 -28.72 -5.10
C MET A 109 28.98 -29.42 -5.95
N ASP A 110 28.71 -30.67 -6.29
CA ASP A 110 29.55 -31.44 -7.22
C ASP A 110 29.33 -30.95 -8.65
N ARG A 111 30.42 -30.64 -9.35
CA ARG A 111 30.38 -30.17 -10.75
C ARG A 111 30.20 -31.33 -11.73
N ASP A 112 30.63 -32.53 -11.34
CA ASP A 112 30.66 -33.71 -12.22
C ASP A 112 29.38 -34.54 -12.16
N ALA A 113 28.48 -34.22 -11.21
CA ALA A 113 27.22 -34.91 -11.04
C ALA A 113 26.12 -34.35 -11.95
N SER A 114 25.37 -35.24 -12.61
CA SER A 114 24.25 -34.88 -13.48
C SER A 114 23.04 -34.31 -12.73
N LYS A 115 23.05 -34.40 -11.40
CA LYS A 115 22.03 -33.86 -10.48
C LYS A 115 22.74 -33.00 -9.43
N PRO A 116 22.07 -31.98 -8.88
CA PRO A 116 22.62 -31.15 -7.82
C PRO A 116 22.89 -32.00 -6.56
N THR A 117 24.09 -32.56 -6.46
CA THR A 117 24.55 -33.34 -5.30
C THR A 117 25.54 -32.52 -4.50
N VAL A 118 25.36 -32.52 -3.18
CA VAL A 118 26.26 -31.84 -2.26
C VAL A 118 27.57 -32.63 -2.17
N LYS A 119 28.70 -31.97 -2.46
CA LYS A 119 30.05 -32.52 -2.34
C LYS A 119 30.58 -32.35 -0.92
N GLU A 120 30.45 -31.13 -0.38
CA GLU A 120 31.02 -30.77 0.91
C GLU A 120 30.14 -29.72 1.62
N VAL A 121 30.04 -29.83 2.95
CA VAL A 121 29.39 -28.83 3.81
C VAL A 121 30.37 -28.37 4.88
N ARG A 122 30.67 -27.07 4.89
CA ARG A 122 31.54 -26.43 5.88
C ARG A 122 30.71 -25.58 6.82
N LYS A 123 30.58 -26.01 8.07
CA LYS A 123 29.81 -25.34 9.11
C LYS A 123 30.71 -24.46 9.98
N GLN A 124 30.32 -23.21 10.20
CA GLN A 124 31.06 -22.29 11.08
C GLN A 124 30.13 -21.28 11.75
N GLU A 125 30.49 -20.85 12.96
CA GLU A 125 29.90 -19.65 13.58
C GLU A 125 30.68 -18.41 13.14
N VAL A 126 29.96 -17.44 12.55
CA VAL A 126 30.53 -16.21 12.03
C VAL A 126 30.02 -15.03 12.84
N PHE A 127 30.93 -14.13 13.22
CA PHE A 127 30.58 -12.87 13.89
C PHE A 127 29.91 -11.92 12.89
N MET A 128 28.68 -11.48 13.21
CA MET A 128 27.84 -10.64 12.34
C MET A 128 27.82 -9.17 12.76
N GLY A 129 28.49 -8.82 13.86
CA GLY A 129 28.52 -7.47 14.40
C GLY A 129 27.98 -7.39 15.82
N GLU A 130 27.89 -6.16 16.31
CA GLU A 130 27.36 -5.85 17.64
C GLU A 130 25.97 -5.23 17.51
N ILE A 131 25.02 -5.73 18.28
CA ILE A 131 23.65 -5.22 18.36
C ILE A 131 23.48 -4.51 19.71
N PRO A 132 23.16 -3.21 19.73
CA PRO A 132 22.85 -2.50 20.97
C PRO A 132 21.71 -3.18 21.72
N LEU A 133 21.80 -3.30 23.03
CA LEU A 133 20.72 -3.89 23.85
C LEU A 133 19.86 -2.79 24.46
N MET A 134 18.56 -3.10 24.59
CA MET A 134 17.63 -2.24 25.29
C MET A 134 17.76 -2.44 26.80
N THR A 135 17.71 -1.35 27.58
CA THR A 135 17.65 -1.42 29.05
C THR A 135 16.25 -1.82 29.51
N ASP A 136 16.12 -2.24 30.78
CA ASP A 136 14.81 -2.58 31.39
C ASP A 136 13.81 -1.42 31.35
N THR A 137 14.29 -0.19 31.17
CA THR A 137 13.45 1.01 31.09
C THR A 137 13.10 1.41 29.65
N GLY A 138 13.53 0.67 28.64
CA GLY A 138 13.24 1.01 27.24
C GLY A 138 14.13 2.11 26.64
N SER A 139 15.36 2.28 27.14
CA SER A 139 16.38 3.16 26.57
C SER A 139 17.57 2.35 26.02
N PHE A 140 18.47 3.02 25.31
CA PHE A 140 19.72 2.44 24.78
C PHE A 140 20.91 3.27 25.26
N VAL A 141 22.01 2.64 25.65
CA VAL A 141 23.26 3.36 25.92
C VAL A 141 24.14 3.32 24.68
N ILE A 142 24.32 4.46 24.03
CA ILE A 142 25.15 4.61 22.83
C ILE A 142 26.27 5.59 23.16
N ASN A 143 27.52 5.13 23.06
CA ASN A 143 28.72 5.91 23.41
C ASN A 143 28.61 6.58 24.81
N GLY A 144 28.12 5.81 25.79
CA GLY A 144 27.92 6.25 27.18
C GLY A 144 26.70 7.14 27.45
N THR A 145 25.96 7.54 26.41
CA THR A 145 24.77 8.39 26.55
C THR A 145 23.49 7.60 26.38
N GLU A 146 22.46 7.89 27.19
CA GLU A 146 21.15 7.27 27.03
C GLU A 146 20.34 7.92 25.91
N ARG A 147 19.80 7.05 25.05
CA ARG A 147 19.01 7.42 23.88
C ARG A 147 17.70 6.65 23.86
N VAL A 148 16.70 7.24 23.23
CA VAL A 148 15.40 6.63 23.00
C VAL A 148 15.14 6.61 21.50
N ILE A 149 14.65 5.47 21.01
CA ILE A 149 14.18 5.35 19.64
C ILE A 149 12.68 5.66 19.62
N VAL A 150 12.33 6.79 19.02
CA VAL A 150 10.94 7.23 18.89
C VAL A 150 10.23 6.36 17.85
N SER A 151 9.01 5.91 18.17
CA SER A 151 8.21 5.12 17.23
C SER A 151 7.78 5.99 16.04
N GLN A 152 7.73 5.42 14.84
CA GLN A 152 7.45 6.18 13.61
C GLN A 152 6.03 5.94 13.12
N LEU A 153 5.26 7.02 12.89
CA LEU A 153 3.99 6.95 12.17
C LEU A 153 4.24 7.19 10.69
N HIS A 154 3.93 6.20 9.86
CA HIS A 154 4.10 6.30 8.40
C HIS A 154 2.84 5.78 7.70
N ARG A 155 2.70 6.08 6.41
CA ARG A 155 1.61 5.52 5.60
C ARG A 155 1.77 4.00 5.52
N SER A 156 0.71 3.26 5.81
CA SER A 156 0.74 1.81 5.65
C SER A 156 0.95 1.43 4.18
N PRO A 157 1.57 0.29 3.87
CA PRO A 157 1.54 -0.26 2.51
C PRO A 157 0.11 -0.47 2.03
N GLY A 158 -0.13 -0.37 0.73
CA GLY A 158 -1.46 -0.53 0.11
C GLY A 158 -1.70 0.39 -1.08
N VAL A 159 -2.93 0.39 -1.58
CA VAL A 159 -3.41 1.31 -2.61
C VAL A 159 -4.21 2.45 -1.96
N PHE A 160 -4.01 3.67 -2.45
CA PHE A 160 -4.67 4.87 -1.95
C PHE A 160 -5.20 5.70 -3.10
N PHE A 161 -6.43 6.19 -2.98
CA PHE A 161 -7.05 7.08 -3.96
C PHE A 161 -7.23 8.48 -3.36
N GLU A 162 -6.68 9.50 -4.03
CA GLU A 162 -6.71 10.89 -3.56
C GLU A 162 -7.09 11.85 -4.71
N HIS A 163 -7.59 13.04 -4.37
CA HIS A 163 -7.74 14.13 -5.33
C HIS A 163 -7.09 15.41 -4.81
N ASP A 164 -6.66 16.28 -5.73
CA ASP A 164 -5.91 17.50 -5.41
C ASP A 164 -6.75 18.63 -4.77
N ARG A 165 -8.03 18.38 -4.48
CA ARG A 165 -9.02 19.37 -4.00
C ARG A 165 -9.07 20.63 -4.88
N GLY A 166 -8.76 20.50 -6.18
CA GLY A 166 -8.75 21.60 -7.14
C GLY A 166 -7.61 22.61 -6.95
N LYS A 167 -6.58 22.27 -6.15
CA LYS A 167 -5.46 23.18 -5.86
C LYS A 167 -4.51 23.34 -7.03
N ASN A 168 -4.36 22.34 -7.91
CA ASN A 168 -3.34 22.36 -8.96
C ASN A 168 -3.80 23.01 -10.27
N GLN A 169 -5.11 23.08 -10.52
CA GLN A 169 -5.66 23.73 -11.71
C GLN A 169 -6.43 25.01 -11.38
N SER A 170 -6.18 26.06 -12.16
CA SER A 170 -6.95 27.30 -12.12
C SER A 170 -8.42 27.11 -12.51
N SER A 171 -8.74 26.06 -13.27
CA SER A 171 -10.12 25.69 -13.63
C SER A 171 -10.94 25.22 -12.43
N GLY A 172 -10.30 24.86 -11.31
CA GLY A 172 -10.93 24.23 -10.15
C GLY A 172 -11.29 22.75 -10.37
N LYS A 173 -10.92 22.17 -11.52
CA LYS A 173 -11.14 20.76 -11.83
C LYS A 173 -10.37 19.87 -10.85
N LEU A 174 -11.07 18.87 -10.30
CA LEU A 174 -10.48 17.89 -9.40
C LEU A 174 -9.63 16.90 -10.21
N LEU A 175 -8.35 16.78 -9.85
CA LEU A 175 -7.47 15.76 -10.41
C LEU A 175 -7.41 14.59 -9.46
N PHE A 176 -7.93 13.45 -9.91
CA PHE A 176 -7.86 12.19 -9.17
C PHE A 176 -6.53 11.50 -9.43
N SER A 177 -6.05 10.78 -8.43
CA SER A 177 -4.82 9.99 -8.49
C SER A 177 -4.94 8.76 -7.60
N ALA A 178 -4.24 7.70 -8.00
CA ALA A 178 -4.08 6.50 -7.20
C ALA A 178 -2.60 6.27 -6.93
N ARG A 179 -2.25 5.80 -5.74
CA ARG A 179 -0.87 5.50 -5.37
C ARG A 179 -0.78 4.13 -4.73
N VAL A 180 0.06 3.27 -5.30
CA VAL A 180 0.41 1.96 -4.75
C VAL A 180 1.73 2.06 -4.00
N ILE A 181 1.66 1.91 -2.68
CA ILE A 181 2.80 2.01 -1.77
C ILE A 181 3.17 0.60 -1.30
N PRO A 182 4.31 0.03 -1.73
CA PRO A 182 4.79 -1.22 -1.16
C PRO A 182 5.42 -1.02 0.22
N TYR A 183 5.55 -2.12 0.95
CA TYR A 183 6.43 -2.15 2.12
C TYR A 183 7.89 -1.97 1.70
N ARG A 184 8.26 -2.62 0.59
CA ARG A 184 9.57 -2.52 -0.06
C ARG A 184 9.42 -2.67 -1.57
N GLY A 185 10.09 -1.81 -2.33
CA GLY A 185 10.02 -1.82 -3.80
C GLY A 185 9.72 -0.44 -4.36
N SER A 186 9.50 -0.39 -5.68
CA SER A 186 9.21 0.84 -6.39
C SER A 186 7.75 1.29 -6.18
N TRP A 187 7.54 2.60 -6.06
CA TRP A 187 6.20 3.16 -5.95
C TRP A 187 5.57 3.27 -7.34
N LEU A 188 4.29 2.94 -7.45
CA LEU A 188 3.52 3.08 -8.68
C LEU A 188 2.40 4.10 -8.45
N ASP A 189 2.53 5.24 -9.12
CA ASP A 189 1.58 6.36 -9.04
C ASP A 189 0.78 6.43 -10.36
N PHE A 190 -0.53 6.67 -10.26
CA PHE A 190 -1.44 6.96 -11.36
C PHE A 190 -2.07 8.33 -11.14
N GLU A 191 -2.16 9.17 -12.15
CA GLU A 191 -2.75 10.50 -12.02
C GLU A 191 -3.41 10.98 -13.32
N PHE A 192 -4.56 11.62 -13.17
CA PHE A 192 -5.19 12.36 -14.24
C PHE A 192 -4.47 13.69 -14.48
N ASP A 193 -4.40 14.09 -15.75
CA ASP A 193 -4.00 15.44 -16.12
C ASP A 193 -5.22 16.37 -16.32
N GLY A 194 -4.94 17.62 -16.69
CA GLY A 194 -5.98 18.60 -16.97
C GLY A 194 -6.92 18.24 -18.12
N LYS A 195 -6.43 17.45 -19.07
CA LYS A 195 -7.13 17.02 -20.28
C LYS A 195 -7.87 15.69 -20.08
N ASP A 196 -7.93 15.18 -18.85
CA ASP A 196 -8.45 13.85 -18.49
C ASP A 196 -7.71 12.66 -19.11
N ASN A 197 -6.45 12.85 -19.51
CA ASN A 197 -5.59 11.74 -19.87
C ASN A 197 -4.97 11.12 -18.61
N LEU A 198 -4.91 9.79 -18.59
CA LEU A 198 -4.43 9.03 -17.45
C LEU A 198 -2.96 8.64 -17.63
N TYR A 199 -2.12 9.06 -16.70
CA TYR A 199 -0.69 8.78 -16.71
C TYR A 199 -0.29 7.91 -15.52
N PHE A 200 0.78 7.14 -15.69
CA PHE A 200 1.49 6.49 -14.59
C PHE A 200 2.91 7.04 -14.43
N ARG A 201 3.46 6.83 -13.22
CA ARG A 201 4.85 7.12 -12.87
C ARG A 201 5.39 6.01 -11.96
N ILE A 202 6.67 5.69 -12.13
CA ILE A 202 7.41 4.80 -11.25
C ILE A 202 8.42 5.64 -10.46
N ASP A 203 8.44 5.51 -9.13
CA ASP A 203 9.37 6.23 -8.23
C ASP A 203 9.46 7.75 -8.48
N ARG A 204 8.31 8.37 -8.79
CA ARG A 204 8.19 9.82 -9.11
C ARG A 204 9.04 10.28 -10.30
N ARG A 205 9.32 9.38 -11.25
CA ARG A 205 9.98 9.70 -12.53
C ARG A 205 8.99 10.33 -13.51
N ARG A 206 9.42 10.47 -14.78
CA ARG A 206 8.63 11.06 -15.87
C ARG A 206 7.26 10.35 -16.04
N LYS A 207 6.22 11.12 -16.40
CA LYS A 207 4.89 10.61 -16.77
C LYS A 207 4.95 9.79 -18.07
N MET A 208 4.25 8.66 -18.09
CA MET A 208 3.96 7.88 -19.29
C MET A 208 2.47 7.53 -19.35
N PRO A 209 1.85 7.39 -20.54
CA PRO A 209 0.44 7.02 -20.67
C PRO A 209 0.15 5.70 -19.98
N VAL A 210 -0.98 5.57 -19.28
CA VAL A 210 -1.33 4.33 -18.55
C VAL A 210 -1.46 3.12 -19.47
N THR A 211 -1.85 3.34 -20.73
CA THR A 211 -1.99 2.30 -21.75
C THR A 211 -0.65 1.65 -22.09
N THR A 212 0.47 2.37 -21.98
CA THR A 212 1.80 1.78 -22.12
C THR A 212 2.06 0.73 -21.03
N LEU A 213 1.59 0.95 -19.79
CA LEU A 213 1.71 -0.06 -18.74
C LEU A 213 0.80 -1.27 -18.99
N LEU A 214 -0.44 -1.03 -19.46
CA LEU A 214 -1.39 -2.09 -19.81
C LEU A 214 -0.88 -2.97 -20.98
N LYS A 215 -0.25 -2.36 -21.99
CA LYS A 215 0.46 -3.10 -23.05
C LYS A 215 1.63 -3.89 -22.51
N ALA A 216 2.42 -3.32 -21.59
CA ALA A 216 3.58 -4.01 -21.00
C ALA A 216 3.21 -5.27 -20.20
N ILE A 217 2.02 -5.30 -19.56
CA ILE A 217 1.48 -6.50 -18.88
C ILE A 217 0.88 -7.53 -19.86
N GLY A 218 0.83 -7.21 -21.16
CA GLY A 218 0.42 -8.12 -22.23
C GLY A 218 -1.00 -7.89 -22.78
N MET A 219 -1.67 -6.78 -22.46
CA MET A 219 -2.99 -6.48 -23.02
C MET A 219 -2.88 -5.84 -24.40
N THR A 220 -3.74 -6.25 -25.33
CA THR A 220 -3.90 -5.59 -26.63
C THR A 220 -4.78 -4.35 -26.51
N SER A 221 -4.74 -3.44 -27.50
CA SER A 221 -5.63 -2.27 -27.53
C SER A 221 -7.12 -2.66 -27.44
N GLU A 222 -7.53 -3.75 -28.08
CA GLU A 222 -8.91 -4.27 -28.03
C GLU A 222 -9.29 -4.73 -26.62
N GLN A 223 -8.42 -5.52 -25.98
CA GLN A 223 -8.64 -6.00 -24.60
C GLN A 223 -8.68 -4.85 -23.59
N ILE A 224 -7.86 -3.81 -23.81
CA ILE A 224 -7.90 -2.60 -22.99
C ILE A 224 -9.27 -1.94 -23.13
N LEU A 225 -9.77 -1.75 -24.36
CA LEU A 225 -11.06 -1.11 -24.57
C LEU A 225 -12.22 -1.94 -23.99
N GLU A 226 -12.19 -3.26 -24.16
CA GLU A 226 -13.20 -4.20 -23.63
C GLU A 226 -13.29 -4.18 -22.10
N GLU A 227 -12.17 -3.96 -21.41
CA GLU A 227 -12.17 -3.95 -19.95
C GLU A 227 -12.71 -2.65 -19.34
N PHE A 228 -12.53 -1.51 -20.02
CA PHE A 228 -12.88 -0.18 -19.50
C PHE A 228 -14.20 0.37 -20.05
N PHE A 229 -14.60 -0.04 -21.25
CA PHE A 229 -15.80 0.45 -21.92
C PHE A 229 -16.81 -0.66 -22.15
N ASP A 230 -18.08 -0.30 -22.12
CA ASP A 230 -19.10 -1.11 -22.76
C ASP A 230 -19.18 -0.75 -24.26
N PHE A 231 -19.67 -1.66 -25.08
CA PHE A 231 -19.80 -1.43 -26.52
C PHE A 231 -21.25 -1.19 -26.94
N ASP A 232 -21.40 -0.38 -27.98
CA ASP A 232 -22.63 -0.21 -28.74
C ASP A 232 -22.44 -0.87 -30.12
N THR A 233 -23.31 -1.83 -30.43
CA THR A 233 -23.28 -2.59 -31.69
C THR A 233 -24.15 -1.93 -32.75
N PHE A 234 -23.62 -1.83 -33.97
CA PHE A 234 -24.29 -1.22 -35.12
C PHE A 234 -24.24 -2.14 -36.35
N ASP A 235 -25.40 -2.47 -36.90
CA ASP A 235 -25.52 -3.08 -38.22
C ASP A 235 -25.54 -1.99 -39.30
N LEU A 236 -24.48 -1.92 -40.11
CA LEU A 236 -24.36 -0.94 -41.19
C LEU A 236 -25.31 -1.28 -42.34
N LYS A 237 -26.07 -0.27 -42.79
CA LYS A 237 -26.91 -0.33 -44.00
C LYS A 237 -26.32 0.55 -45.10
N GLU A 238 -26.91 0.53 -46.29
CA GLU A 238 -26.54 1.42 -47.41
C GLU A 238 -26.58 2.90 -47.00
N SER A 239 -27.52 3.26 -46.13
CA SER A 239 -27.60 4.55 -45.44
C SER A 239 -28.11 4.35 -44.02
N GLY A 240 -27.50 5.04 -43.05
CA GLY A 240 -27.72 4.81 -41.63
C GLY A 240 -27.14 3.49 -41.11
N ALA A 241 -27.46 3.20 -39.85
CA ALA A 241 -27.19 1.92 -39.21
C ALA A 241 -28.35 1.55 -38.28
N LEU A 242 -28.46 0.26 -37.95
CA LEU A 242 -29.33 -0.22 -36.90
C LEU A 242 -28.49 -0.41 -35.63
N MET A 243 -28.78 0.35 -34.57
CA MET A 243 -28.08 0.26 -33.29
C MET A 243 -28.85 -0.61 -32.31
N GLU A 244 -28.16 -1.44 -31.53
CA GLU A 244 -28.76 -2.12 -30.37
C GLU A 244 -29.17 -1.08 -29.31
N PHE A 245 -30.44 -1.12 -28.89
CA PHE A 245 -30.99 -0.10 -28.01
C PHE A 245 -31.06 -0.57 -26.56
N ILE A 246 -30.24 0.05 -25.70
CA ILE A 246 -30.25 -0.18 -24.25
C ILE A 246 -30.87 1.05 -23.56
N PRO A 247 -32.15 1.00 -23.12
CA PRO A 247 -32.87 2.19 -22.64
C PRO A 247 -32.18 2.92 -21.48
N GLN A 248 -31.51 2.20 -20.57
CA GLN A 248 -30.88 2.80 -19.39
C GLN A 248 -29.75 3.77 -19.76
N ARG A 249 -29.00 3.49 -20.84
CA ARG A 249 -27.86 4.32 -21.30
C ARG A 249 -28.29 5.70 -21.79
N TRP A 250 -29.55 5.84 -22.21
CA TRP A 250 -30.12 7.08 -22.74
C TRP A 250 -30.76 7.96 -21.66
N ARG A 251 -30.69 7.55 -20.39
CA ARG A 251 -31.35 8.26 -19.29
C ARG A 251 -30.72 9.64 -19.08
N GLY A 252 -31.54 10.68 -19.21
CA GLY A 252 -31.11 12.05 -18.93
C GLY A 252 -30.32 12.70 -20.07
N GLU A 253 -30.08 11.98 -21.17
CA GLU A 253 -29.50 12.51 -22.40
C GLU A 253 -30.54 13.26 -23.23
N THR A 254 -30.05 14.08 -24.16
CA THR A 254 -30.88 14.79 -25.14
C THR A 254 -30.93 13.98 -26.42
N ALA A 255 -32.13 13.68 -26.93
CA ALA A 255 -32.28 12.88 -28.14
C ALA A 255 -31.71 13.63 -29.38
N PRO A 256 -30.69 13.11 -30.07
CA PRO A 256 -30.09 13.77 -31.23
C PRO A 256 -30.96 13.70 -32.49
N PHE A 257 -31.90 12.75 -32.52
CA PHE A 257 -32.90 12.56 -33.58
C PHE A 257 -34.20 12.00 -32.98
N ASP A 258 -35.26 11.94 -33.78
CA ASP A 258 -36.56 11.41 -33.36
C ASP A 258 -36.46 9.90 -33.07
N LEU A 259 -36.81 9.49 -31.85
CA LEU A 259 -36.84 8.09 -31.45
C LEU A 259 -38.23 7.51 -31.74
N VAL A 260 -38.30 6.59 -32.71
CA VAL A 260 -39.55 5.97 -33.19
C VAL A 260 -39.67 4.51 -32.74
N ASP A 261 -40.87 4.06 -32.44
CA ASP A 261 -41.17 2.65 -32.16
C ASP A 261 -41.21 1.79 -33.44
N LYS A 262 -41.33 0.47 -33.29
CA LYS A 262 -41.47 -0.49 -34.42
C LYS A 262 -42.72 -0.22 -35.29
N ALA A 263 -43.70 0.55 -34.79
CA ALA A 263 -44.93 0.94 -35.49
C ALA A 263 -44.84 2.34 -36.15
N GLY A 264 -43.72 3.04 -36.02
CA GLY A 264 -43.49 4.37 -36.58
C GLY A 264 -44.02 5.54 -35.72
N ASN A 265 -44.43 5.30 -34.48
CA ASN A 265 -44.82 6.37 -33.55
C ASN A 265 -43.59 7.01 -32.92
N VAL A 266 -43.49 8.34 -32.96
CA VAL A 266 -42.43 9.10 -32.29
C VAL A 266 -42.68 9.07 -30.78
N LEU A 267 -41.78 8.43 -30.04
CA LEU A 267 -41.82 8.38 -28.57
C LEU A 267 -41.12 9.58 -27.95
N VAL A 268 -40.00 10.02 -28.55
CA VAL A 268 -39.25 11.22 -28.13
C VAL A 268 -38.85 12.00 -29.38
N GLU A 269 -39.25 13.27 -29.42
CA GLU A 269 -38.82 14.21 -30.48
C GLU A 269 -37.36 14.63 -30.27
N LYS A 270 -36.68 14.97 -31.37
CA LYS A 270 -35.35 15.56 -31.39
C LYS A 270 -35.23 16.73 -30.42
N ASP A 271 -34.06 16.86 -29.79
CA ASP A 271 -33.68 17.90 -28.84
C ASP A 271 -34.45 17.87 -27.50
N LYS A 272 -35.31 16.86 -27.27
CA LYS A 272 -35.94 16.65 -25.95
C LYS A 272 -35.10 15.74 -25.06
N ARG A 273 -35.07 16.09 -23.78
CA ARG A 273 -34.39 15.30 -22.74
C ARG A 273 -35.19 14.04 -22.40
N ILE A 274 -34.49 12.91 -22.31
CA ILE A 274 -35.08 11.61 -22.02
C ILE A 274 -35.28 11.46 -20.51
N ASN A 275 -36.56 11.41 -20.10
CA ASN A 275 -36.96 11.29 -18.70
C ASN A 275 -37.38 9.86 -18.35
N ALA A 276 -37.54 9.58 -17.05
CA ALA A 276 -37.99 8.27 -16.57
C ALA A 276 -39.35 7.80 -17.15
N ARG A 277 -40.20 8.74 -17.61
CA ARG A 277 -41.44 8.42 -18.33
C ARG A 277 -41.16 7.79 -19.69
N HIS A 278 -40.23 8.35 -20.47
CA HIS A 278 -39.87 7.83 -21.78
C HIS A 278 -39.22 6.44 -21.66
N LEU A 279 -38.40 6.22 -20.62
CA LEU A 279 -37.83 4.88 -20.33
C LEU A 279 -38.90 3.80 -20.13
N ARG A 280 -40.00 4.13 -19.45
CA ARG A 280 -41.14 3.20 -19.30
C ARG A 280 -41.82 2.93 -20.63
N GLN A 281 -41.98 3.95 -21.47
CA GLN A 281 -42.56 3.79 -22.81
C GLN A 281 -41.68 2.93 -23.72
N PHE A 282 -40.36 3.06 -23.63
CA PHE A 282 -39.42 2.19 -24.35
C PHE A 282 -39.52 0.73 -23.89
N ALA A 283 -39.65 0.51 -22.58
CA ALA A 283 -39.83 -0.83 -22.02
C ALA A 283 -41.18 -1.44 -22.42
N GLU A 284 -42.27 -0.67 -22.41
CA GLU A 284 -43.59 -1.11 -22.88
C GLU A 284 -43.60 -1.43 -24.38
N ALA A 285 -42.80 -0.71 -25.18
CA ALA A 285 -42.67 -0.90 -26.61
C ALA A 285 -41.71 -2.03 -27.02
N ASN A 286 -40.99 -2.67 -26.07
CA ASN A 286 -39.96 -3.69 -26.33
C ASN A 286 -39.01 -3.30 -27.48
N MET A 287 -38.48 -2.07 -27.40
CA MET A 287 -37.49 -1.59 -28.36
C MET A 287 -36.14 -2.23 -28.09
N GLU A 288 -35.70 -3.08 -29.02
CA GLU A 288 -34.40 -3.75 -28.98
C GLU A 288 -33.38 -3.08 -29.90
N SER A 289 -33.83 -2.32 -30.90
CA SER A 289 -32.97 -1.63 -31.84
C SER A 289 -33.58 -0.33 -32.35
N ILE A 290 -32.72 0.62 -32.72
CA ILE A 290 -33.08 1.92 -33.27
C ILE A 290 -32.36 2.19 -34.58
N LEU A 291 -33.03 2.90 -35.50
CA LEU A 291 -32.39 3.39 -36.72
C LEU A 291 -31.63 4.68 -36.39
N VAL A 292 -30.33 4.71 -36.69
CA VAL A 292 -29.47 5.88 -36.49
C VAL A 292 -28.99 6.41 -37.84
N ASN A 293 -28.79 7.73 -37.91
CA ASN A 293 -28.25 8.40 -39.09
C ASN A 293 -26.72 8.34 -39.11
N ASP A 294 -26.13 8.53 -40.28
CA ASP A 294 -24.66 8.55 -40.44
C ASP A 294 -23.99 9.63 -39.57
N GLU A 295 -24.64 10.77 -39.39
CA GLU A 295 -24.16 11.86 -38.50
C GLU A 295 -23.95 11.41 -37.05
N PHE A 296 -24.70 10.40 -36.58
CA PHE A 296 -24.55 9.87 -35.21
C PHE A 296 -23.36 8.91 -35.07
N LEU A 297 -22.95 8.28 -36.17
CA LEU A 297 -21.79 7.38 -36.20
C LEU A 297 -20.49 8.18 -36.27
N VAL A 298 -20.49 9.32 -36.97
CA VAL A 298 -19.32 10.18 -37.13
C VAL A 298 -18.89 10.76 -35.76
N GLY A 299 -17.61 10.64 -35.45
CA GLY A 299 -17.02 11.09 -34.17
C GLY A 299 -17.04 10.05 -33.05
N ARG A 300 -17.65 8.86 -33.25
CA ARG A 300 -17.51 7.73 -32.33
C ARG A 300 -16.19 6.98 -32.59
N PHE A 301 -15.71 6.25 -31.60
CA PHE A 301 -14.48 5.46 -31.68
C PHE A 301 -14.79 3.98 -31.84
N LEU A 302 -14.06 3.29 -32.72
CA LEU A 302 -14.18 1.84 -32.93
C LEU A 302 -13.65 1.04 -31.74
N ALA A 303 -14.34 -0.03 -31.37
CA ALA A 303 -13.96 -0.90 -30.26
C ALA A 303 -12.89 -1.94 -30.66
N LYS A 304 -12.96 -2.47 -31.88
CA LYS A 304 -12.09 -3.53 -32.40
C LYS A 304 -11.44 -3.13 -33.72
N ASN A 305 -10.37 -3.81 -34.09
CA ASN A 305 -9.79 -3.69 -35.43
C ASN A 305 -10.79 -4.19 -36.47
N ILE A 306 -10.97 -3.44 -37.55
CA ILE A 306 -11.82 -3.85 -38.66
C ILE A 306 -10.92 -4.31 -39.81
N ILE A 307 -11.13 -5.55 -40.22
CA ILE A 307 -10.37 -6.20 -41.29
C ILE A 307 -11.30 -6.36 -42.50
N ASP A 308 -10.79 -6.05 -43.67
CA ASP A 308 -11.49 -6.31 -44.93
C ASP A 308 -11.60 -7.84 -45.16
N PRO A 309 -12.82 -8.39 -45.29
CA PRO A 309 -13.01 -9.83 -45.47
C PRO A 309 -12.47 -10.36 -46.81
N GLU A 310 -12.32 -9.51 -47.84
CA GLU A 310 -11.82 -9.92 -49.16
C GLU A 310 -10.29 -9.83 -49.28
N THR A 311 -9.69 -8.76 -48.75
CA THR A 311 -8.25 -8.48 -48.91
C THR A 311 -7.41 -8.93 -47.70
N GLY A 312 -8.03 -9.04 -46.53
CA GLY A 312 -7.33 -9.29 -45.26
C GLY A 312 -6.53 -8.09 -44.73
N GLU A 313 -6.66 -6.91 -45.34
CA GLU A 313 -6.03 -5.67 -44.88
C GLU A 313 -6.81 -5.07 -43.70
N VAL A 314 -6.10 -4.46 -42.75
CA VAL A 314 -6.71 -3.74 -41.63
C VAL A 314 -7.22 -2.39 -42.14
N LEU A 315 -8.54 -2.22 -42.23
CA LEU A 315 -9.19 -0.99 -42.68
C LEU A 315 -9.13 0.10 -41.62
N ALA A 316 -9.29 -0.28 -40.35
CA ALA A 316 -9.18 0.60 -39.21
C ALA A 316 -8.67 -0.15 -37.98
N GLU A 317 -7.82 0.52 -37.21
CA GLU A 317 -7.37 0.02 -35.91
C GLU A 317 -8.41 0.31 -34.82
N ALA A 318 -8.36 -0.47 -33.75
CA ALA A 318 -9.13 -0.22 -32.53
C ALA A 318 -8.81 1.18 -31.99
N ASN A 319 -9.83 1.88 -31.48
CA ASN A 319 -9.78 3.28 -31.05
C ASN A 319 -9.63 4.32 -32.19
N ALA A 320 -9.78 3.93 -33.46
CA ALA A 320 -9.88 4.91 -34.54
C ALA A 320 -11.22 5.65 -34.50
N GLU A 321 -11.18 6.96 -34.75
CA GLU A 321 -12.38 7.80 -34.88
C GLU A 321 -13.08 7.54 -36.23
N ILE A 322 -14.40 7.36 -36.19
CA ILE A 322 -15.22 7.19 -37.39
C ILE A 322 -15.36 8.53 -38.08
N THR A 323 -14.65 8.68 -39.19
CA THR A 323 -14.79 9.81 -40.12
C THR A 323 -15.69 9.42 -41.29
N GLU A 324 -16.25 10.40 -42.01
CA GLU A 324 -17.06 10.15 -43.21
C GLU A 324 -16.31 9.32 -44.26
N ALA A 325 -15.01 9.55 -44.40
CA ALA A 325 -14.14 8.79 -45.29
C ALA A 325 -14.02 7.32 -44.85
N LEU A 326 -13.83 7.08 -43.55
CA LEU A 326 -13.74 5.73 -43.01
C LEU A 326 -15.09 4.99 -43.12
N LEU A 327 -16.20 5.64 -42.82
CA LEU A 327 -17.54 5.04 -42.94
C LEU A 327 -17.84 4.60 -44.39
N THR A 328 -17.41 5.40 -45.37
CA THR A 328 -17.54 5.06 -46.80
C THR A 328 -16.66 3.87 -47.17
N ALA A 329 -15.44 3.81 -46.65
CA ALA A 329 -14.52 2.68 -46.86
C ALA A 329 -15.08 1.38 -46.27
N LEU A 330 -15.61 1.43 -45.05
CA LEU A 330 -16.23 0.28 -44.37
C LEU A 330 -17.42 -0.29 -45.16
N ARG A 331 -18.28 0.59 -45.70
CA ARG A 331 -19.40 0.17 -46.55
C ARG A 331 -18.93 -0.43 -47.88
N THR A 332 -17.89 0.13 -48.48
CA THR A 332 -17.33 -0.37 -49.76
C THR A 332 -16.72 -1.75 -49.59
N ALA A 333 -16.09 -2.01 -48.44
CA ALA A 333 -15.54 -3.31 -48.07
C ALA A 333 -16.60 -4.33 -47.60
N GLY A 334 -17.89 -3.94 -47.56
CA GLY A 334 -18.99 -4.85 -47.21
C GLY A 334 -19.05 -5.25 -45.73
N VAL A 335 -18.50 -4.44 -44.82
CA VAL A 335 -18.58 -4.70 -43.37
C VAL A 335 -20.02 -4.51 -42.90
N SER A 336 -20.62 -5.55 -42.33
CA SER A 336 -22.03 -5.55 -41.90
C SER A 336 -22.24 -5.06 -40.48
N GLU A 337 -21.31 -5.31 -39.57
CA GLU A 337 -21.43 -5.05 -38.14
C GLU A 337 -20.19 -4.32 -37.64
N ILE A 338 -20.39 -3.25 -36.86
CA ILE A 338 -19.32 -2.52 -36.17
C ILE A 338 -19.68 -2.32 -34.71
N GLU A 339 -18.68 -2.39 -33.84
CA GLU A 339 -18.81 -2.06 -32.42
C GLU A 339 -18.09 -0.74 -32.15
N THR A 340 -18.76 0.17 -31.44
CA THR A 340 -18.17 1.44 -31.01
C THR A 340 -18.17 1.55 -29.49
N LEU A 341 -17.28 2.37 -28.95
CA LEU A 341 -17.23 2.64 -27.52
C LEU A 341 -18.50 3.38 -27.06
N TYR A 342 -19.11 2.91 -25.96
CA TYR A 342 -20.13 3.67 -25.24
C TYR A 342 -19.45 4.73 -24.38
N ILE A 343 -19.57 5.99 -24.82
CA ILE A 343 -19.00 7.15 -24.13
C ILE A 343 -20.14 8.07 -23.71
N ASN A 344 -20.15 8.46 -22.44
CA ASN A 344 -21.12 9.36 -21.85
C ASN A 344 -20.38 10.43 -21.02
N GLU A 345 -20.68 11.72 -21.24
CA GLU A 345 -20.03 12.83 -20.52
C GLU A 345 -20.21 12.76 -18.99
N LEU A 346 -21.28 12.13 -18.52
CA LEU A 346 -21.62 12.04 -17.10
C LEU A 346 -21.15 10.73 -16.45
N GLU A 347 -21.46 9.59 -17.07
CA GLU A 347 -21.27 8.27 -16.44
C GLU A 347 -20.02 7.51 -16.92
N LYS A 348 -19.57 7.74 -18.16
CA LYS A 348 -18.51 6.95 -18.83
C LYS A 348 -17.64 7.84 -19.71
N GLY A 349 -16.68 8.55 -19.12
CA GLY A 349 -15.81 9.43 -19.88
C GLY A 349 -14.83 8.71 -20.82
N PRO A 350 -14.38 9.36 -21.91
CA PRO A 350 -13.49 8.77 -22.93
C PRO A 350 -12.01 8.64 -22.49
N TYR A 351 -11.73 8.54 -21.20
CA TYR A 351 -10.39 8.77 -20.64
C TYR A 351 -9.32 7.80 -21.15
N ILE A 352 -9.65 6.51 -21.22
CA ILE A 352 -8.70 5.48 -21.69
C ILE A 352 -8.54 5.58 -23.22
N SER A 353 -9.61 5.89 -23.95
CA SER A 353 -9.59 6.12 -25.40
C SER A 353 -8.67 7.30 -25.76
N THR A 354 -8.84 8.46 -25.13
CA THR A 354 -7.97 9.63 -25.39
C THR A 354 -6.53 9.37 -24.98
N THR A 355 -6.32 8.63 -23.89
CA THR A 355 -4.97 8.24 -23.45
C THR A 355 -4.30 7.32 -24.47
N LEU A 356 -5.04 6.34 -24.99
CA LEU A 356 -4.55 5.40 -26.01
C LEU A 356 -4.15 6.12 -27.30
N SER A 357 -4.87 7.18 -27.70
CA SER A 357 -4.50 8.02 -28.84
C SER A 357 -3.20 8.81 -28.64
N THR A 358 -2.76 9.02 -27.40
CA THR A 358 -1.47 9.69 -27.08
C THR A 358 -0.29 8.73 -26.91
N ASP A 359 -0.55 7.43 -26.96
CA ASP A 359 0.42 6.39 -26.68
C ASP A 359 1.05 5.85 -27.98
N ASP A 360 2.32 6.21 -28.20
CA ASP A 360 3.08 5.83 -29.40
C ASP A 360 3.55 4.35 -29.39
N THR A 361 3.27 3.58 -28.33
CA THR A 361 3.74 2.19 -28.24
C THR A 361 2.80 1.22 -28.95
N ALA A 362 3.32 0.39 -29.85
CA ALA A 362 2.51 -0.53 -30.66
C ALA A 362 2.21 -1.85 -29.92
N ASP A 363 3.25 -2.49 -29.36
CA ASP A 363 3.18 -3.82 -28.77
C ASP A 363 3.73 -3.84 -27.33
N ASP A 364 3.63 -5.02 -26.69
CA ASP A 364 4.10 -5.26 -25.32
C ASP A 364 5.61 -5.05 -25.19
N ASN A 365 6.40 -5.48 -26.18
CA ASN A 365 7.85 -5.30 -26.19
C ASN A 365 8.25 -3.82 -26.29
N ALA A 366 7.65 -3.06 -27.21
CA ALA A 366 7.88 -1.61 -27.32
C ALA A 366 7.49 -0.89 -26.04
N ALA A 367 6.38 -1.29 -25.41
CA ALA A 367 5.96 -0.77 -24.12
C ALA A 367 6.99 -1.06 -22.99
N ARG A 368 7.48 -2.30 -22.88
CA ARG A 368 8.53 -2.66 -21.91
C ARG A 368 9.84 -1.92 -22.19
N ILE A 369 10.23 -1.75 -23.45
CA ILE A 369 11.41 -0.95 -23.84
C ILE A 369 11.24 0.51 -23.45
N ALA A 370 10.05 1.09 -23.62
CA ALA A 370 9.77 2.47 -23.24
C ALA A 370 9.90 2.66 -21.71
N ILE A 371 9.37 1.71 -20.92
CA ILE A 371 9.54 1.67 -19.46
C ILE A 371 11.03 1.53 -19.09
N TYR A 372 11.77 0.65 -19.77
CA TYR A 372 13.21 0.48 -19.55
C TYR A 372 13.98 1.79 -19.77
N ARG A 373 13.73 2.49 -20.88
CA ARG A 373 14.37 3.78 -21.19
C ARG A 373 14.04 4.86 -20.17
N MET A 374 12.83 4.84 -19.59
CA MET A 374 12.46 5.75 -18.50
C MET A 374 13.23 5.44 -17.21
N MET A 375 13.41 4.16 -16.89
CA MET A 375 14.13 3.74 -15.68
C MET A 375 15.65 3.87 -15.81
N ARG A 376 16.19 3.64 -17.00
CA ARG A 376 17.62 3.69 -17.30
C ARG A 376 17.90 4.51 -18.56
N PRO A 377 17.82 5.85 -18.46
CA PRO A 377 18.07 6.71 -19.61
C PRO A 377 19.53 6.57 -20.06
N GLY A 378 19.73 6.19 -21.33
CA GLY A 378 21.05 6.08 -21.95
C GLY A 378 21.65 4.67 -21.99
N GLU A 379 21.07 3.69 -21.30
CA GLU A 379 21.46 2.28 -21.46
C GLU A 379 20.73 1.65 -22.66
N PRO A 380 21.42 0.89 -23.52
CA PRO A 380 20.76 0.22 -24.64
C PRO A 380 19.81 -0.88 -24.11
N PRO A 381 18.56 -0.95 -24.59
CA PRO A 381 17.62 -1.97 -24.20
C PRO A 381 17.95 -3.29 -24.91
N THR A 382 18.41 -4.30 -24.16
CA THR A 382 18.43 -5.69 -24.63
C THR A 382 17.18 -6.41 -24.10
N GLU A 383 16.67 -7.39 -24.85
CA GLU A 383 15.44 -8.12 -24.50
C GLU A 383 15.51 -8.73 -23.08
N GLU A 384 16.62 -9.39 -22.76
CA GLU A 384 16.86 -9.96 -21.43
C GLU A 384 16.89 -8.89 -20.32
N ALA A 385 17.52 -7.74 -20.56
CA ALA A 385 17.62 -6.68 -19.55
C ALA A 385 16.27 -5.97 -19.34
N VAL A 386 15.48 -5.83 -20.40
CA VAL A 386 14.14 -5.25 -20.37
C VAL A 386 13.22 -6.13 -19.54
N GLU A 387 13.20 -7.44 -19.82
CA GLU A 387 12.36 -8.40 -19.09
C GLU A 387 12.79 -8.50 -17.62
N ALA A 388 14.09 -8.66 -17.37
CA ALA A 388 14.60 -8.75 -16.01
C ALA A 388 14.30 -7.49 -15.18
N LEU A 389 14.35 -6.30 -15.80
CA LEU A 389 13.97 -5.06 -15.13
C LEU A 389 12.46 -5.05 -14.81
N PHE A 390 11.61 -5.39 -15.78
CA PHE A 390 10.16 -5.36 -15.59
C PHE A 390 9.70 -6.33 -14.50
N GLN A 391 10.21 -7.56 -14.50
CA GLN A 391 9.97 -8.56 -13.45
C GLN A 391 10.40 -8.03 -12.07
N ARG A 392 11.57 -7.40 -12.00
CA ARG A 392 12.11 -6.84 -10.76
C ARG A 392 11.31 -5.65 -10.23
N LEU A 393 10.59 -4.91 -11.08
CA LEU A 393 9.84 -3.73 -10.63
C LEU A 393 8.65 -4.09 -9.76
N PHE A 394 7.91 -5.14 -10.10
CA PHE A 394 6.60 -5.42 -9.47
C PHE A 394 6.38 -6.89 -9.06
N TYR A 395 7.05 -7.84 -9.71
CA TYR A 395 6.72 -9.28 -9.64
C TYR A 395 7.77 -10.13 -8.91
N SER A 396 8.95 -9.59 -8.61
CA SER A 396 10.00 -10.31 -7.90
C SER A 396 9.91 -10.09 -6.40
N GLU A 397 9.75 -11.17 -5.64
CA GLU A 397 9.73 -11.16 -4.16
C GLU A 397 11.03 -10.59 -3.57
N ASP A 398 12.15 -10.69 -4.28
CA ASP A 398 13.46 -10.18 -3.85
C ASP A 398 13.56 -8.67 -3.91
N SER A 399 12.70 -7.98 -4.66
CA SER A 399 12.75 -6.52 -4.82
C SER A 399 11.45 -5.84 -4.42
N TYR A 400 10.33 -6.54 -4.49
CA TYR A 400 9.00 -6.02 -4.22
C TYR A 400 8.27 -6.84 -3.15
N ASP A 401 7.70 -6.15 -2.18
CA ASP A 401 6.94 -6.75 -1.08
C ASP A 401 5.89 -5.74 -0.59
N LEU A 402 4.61 -6.11 -0.66
CA LEU A 402 3.49 -5.38 -0.09
C LEU A 402 3.38 -5.60 1.42
N SER A 403 4.01 -6.65 1.95
CA SER A 403 3.73 -7.27 3.25
C SER A 403 2.29 -7.76 3.38
N ARG A 404 2.02 -8.54 4.43
CA ARG A 404 0.66 -8.98 4.77
C ARG A 404 -0.32 -7.81 4.95
N VAL A 405 0.17 -6.67 5.45
CA VAL A 405 -0.65 -5.46 5.65
C VAL A 405 -1.01 -4.82 4.32
N GLY A 406 -0.05 -4.68 3.40
CA GLY A 406 -0.31 -4.10 2.09
C GLY A 406 -1.24 -4.97 1.27
N ARG A 407 -1.03 -6.29 1.26
CA ARG A 407 -1.91 -7.22 0.57
C ARG A 407 -3.35 -7.16 1.12
N MET A 408 -3.52 -7.16 2.44
CA MET A 408 -4.83 -6.98 3.07
C MET A 408 -5.52 -5.69 2.61
N LYS A 409 -4.77 -4.58 2.51
CA LYS A 409 -5.34 -3.29 2.08
C LYS A 409 -5.69 -3.23 0.60
N VAL A 410 -4.83 -3.79 -0.24
CA VAL A 410 -5.12 -3.95 -1.67
C VAL A 410 -6.39 -4.78 -1.86
N ASN A 411 -6.50 -5.91 -1.15
CA ASN A 411 -7.66 -6.78 -1.24
C ASN A 411 -8.95 -6.14 -0.71
N SER A 412 -8.87 -5.44 0.42
CA SER A 412 -10.01 -4.74 1.01
C SER A 412 -10.52 -3.65 0.06
N ARG A 413 -9.60 -2.87 -0.55
CA ARG A 413 -9.96 -1.74 -1.40
C ARG A 413 -10.34 -2.11 -2.83
N LEU A 414 -9.70 -3.11 -3.44
CA LEU A 414 -9.91 -3.51 -4.83
C LEU A 414 -10.87 -4.69 -4.99
N HIS A 415 -10.85 -5.65 -4.06
CA HIS A 415 -11.60 -6.90 -4.16
C HIS A 415 -12.74 -6.99 -3.13
N GLY A 416 -12.87 -6.00 -2.24
CA GLY A 416 -13.89 -5.99 -1.18
C GLY A 416 -13.69 -7.11 -0.14
N THR A 417 -12.48 -7.64 0.00
CA THR A 417 -12.17 -8.74 0.93
C THR A 417 -11.11 -8.32 1.95
N ASP A 418 -11.43 -8.45 3.24
CA ASP A 418 -10.50 -8.17 4.34
C ASP A 418 -9.54 -9.35 4.61
N SER A 419 -9.02 -9.97 3.55
CA SER A 419 -8.07 -11.08 3.63
C SER A 419 -6.65 -10.62 3.32
N ALA A 420 -5.69 -11.05 4.14
CA ALA A 420 -4.26 -10.88 3.88
C ALA A 420 -3.69 -11.99 2.98
N GLU A 421 -4.53 -12.87 2.42
CA GLU A 421 -4.13 -13.96 1.54
C GLU A 421 -3.85 -13.46 0.11
N GLY A 422 -2.89 -14.10 -0.56
CA GLY A 422 -2.44 -13.76 -1.90
C GLY A 422 -0.93 -13.54 -1.98
N GLU A 423 -0.45 -13.27 -3.19
CA GLU A 423 0.96 -12.98 -3.47
C GLU A 423 1.40 -11.67 -2.79
N LEU A 424 2.62 -11.63 -2.27
CA LEU A 424 3.13 -10.41 -1.62
C LEU A 424 3.67 -9.38 -2.64
N THR A 425 3.81 -9.78 -3.89
CA THR A 425 4.11 -8.93 -5.06
C THR A 425 2.84 -8.36 -5.66
N LEU A 426 2.93 -7.39 -6.58
CA LEU A 426 1.76 -6.93 -7.32
C LEU A 426 1.40 -7.95 -8.41
N THR A 427 0.10 -8.08 -8.68
CA THR A 427 -0.41 -8.86 -9.80
C THR A 427 -0.94 -7.96 -10.91
N ASN A 428 -1.06 -8.50 -12.13
CA ASN A 428 -1.68 -7.78 -13.26
C ASN A 428 -3.12 -7.34 -12.93
N ASP A 429 -3.88 -8.18 -12.22
CA ASP A 429 -5.25 -7.88 -11.78
C ASP A 429 -5.28 -6.72 -10.77
N ASP A 430 -4.31 -6.65 -9.85
CA ASP A 430 -4.20 -5.53 -8.90
C ASP A 430 -3.97 -4.20 -9.63
N ILE A 431 -3.08 -4.19 -10.64
CA ILE A 431 -2.79 -3.00 -11.45
C ILE A 431 -4.03 -2.58 -12.23
N LEU A 432 -4.68 -3.53 -12.90
CA LEU A 432 -5.86 -3.29 -13.73
C LEU A 432 -7.03 -2.73 -12.90
N LYS A 433 -7.37 -3.37 -11.77
CA LYS A 433 -8.42 -2.90 -10.87
C LYS A 433 -8.09 -1.56 -10.22
N THR A 434 -6.82 -1.29 -9.92
CA THR A 434 -6.42 0.04 -9.43
C THR A 434 -6.76 1.13 -10.46
N ILE A 435 -6.49 0.88 -11.74
CA ILE A 435 -6.83 1.81 -12.83
C ILE A 435 -8.35 1.91 -12.98
N LYS A 436 -9.08 0.79 -12.90
CA LYS A 436 -10.55 0.75 -13.01
C LYS A 436 -11.23 1.57 -11.92
N VAL A 437 -10.85 1.37 -10.66
CA VAL A 437 -11.37 2.16 -9.52
C VAL A 437 -11.03 3.64 -9.70
N LEU A 438 -9.85 3.98 -10.22
CA LEU A 438 -9.48 5.36 -10.48
C LEU A 438 -10.33 6.01 -11.59
N VAL A 439 -10.65 5.27 -12.65
CA VAL A 439 -11.59 5.70 -13.71
C VAL A 439 -12.99 5.86 -13.16
N ASP A 440 -13.48 4.92 -12.34
CA ASP A 440 -14.79 4.99 -11.70
C ASP A 440 -14.91 6.20 -10.77
N LEU A 441 -13.87 6.51 -9.99
CA LEU A 441 -13.81 7.72 -9.17
C LEU A 441 -13.91 8.99 -10.01
N ARG A 442 -13.28 9.01 -11.18
CA ARG A 442 -13.37 10.15 -12.11
C ARG A 442 -14.77 10.28 -12.73
N ASN A 443 -15.48 9.16 -12.92
CA ASN A 443 -16.90 9.11 -13.31
C ASN A 443 -17.86 9.45 -12.14
N GLY A 444 -17.35 9.71 -10.93
CA GLY A 444 -18.17 10.03 -9.77
C GLY A 444 -18.74 8.82 -9.03
N ILE A 445 -18.22 7.62 -9.32
CA ILE A 445 -18.61 6.37 -8.66
C ILE A 445 -17.55 6.02 -7.61
N GLY A 446 -17.96 6.01 -6.35
CA GLY A 446 -17.12 5.65 -5.21
C GLY A 446 -16.57 6.86 -4.43
N GLU A 447 -15.77 6.57 -3.41
CA GLU A 447 -15.23 7.58 -2.48
C GLU A 447 -13.70 7.55 -2.47
N ILE A 448 -13.10 8.72 -2.22
CA ILE A 448 -11.65 8.84 -2.03
C ILE A 448 -11.22 8.37 -0.64
N ASP A 449 -9.95 8.00 -0.50
CA ASP A 449 -9.40 7.59 0.79
C ASP A 449 -8.88 8.81 1.57
N ASP A 450 -9.16 8.85 2.88
CA ASP A 450 -8.53 9.81 3.78
C ASP A 450 -7.17 9.29 4.25
N ILE A 451 -6.10 9.92 3.77
CA ILE A 451 -4.71 9.55 4.08
C ILE A 451 -4.34 9.80 5.55
N ASP A 452 -5.03 10.71 6.21
CA ASP A 452 -4.76 11.10 7.60
C ASP A 452 -5.47 10.20 8.60
N HIS A 453 -6.47 9.44 8.14
CA HIS A 453 -7.13 8.38 8.91
C HIS A 453 -6.10 7.40 9.51
N LEU A 454 -6.20 7.08 10.82
CA LEU A 454 -5.26 6.15 11.46
C LEU A 454 -5.33 4.71 10.93
N GLY A 455 -6.41 4.34 10.22
CA GLY A 455 -6.45 3.09 9.45
C GLY A 455 -5.49 3.09 8.26
N ASN A 456 -5.02 4.26 7.82
CA ASN A 456 -4.07 4.48 6.73
C ASN A 456 -2.65 4.79 7.21
N ARG A 457 -2.46 4.83 8.53
CA ARG A 457 -1.18 5.12 9.17
C ARG A 457 -0.80 4.03 10.16
N ARG A 458 0.44 3.56 10.06
CA ARG A 458 0.97 2.46 10.85
C ARG A 458 2.13 2.95 11.72
N VAL A 459 2.21 2.44 12.94
CA VAL A 459 3.31 2.71 13.85
C VAL A 459 4.38 1.64 13.68
N ARG A 460 5.61 2.06 13.31
CA ARG A 460 6.80 1.21 13.39
C ARG A 460 7.48 1.44 14.72
N CYS A 461 7.59 0.37 15.49
CA CYS A 461 8.36 0.37 16.72
C CYS A 461 9.85 0.07 16.44
N VAL A 462 10.67 0.22 17.47
CA VAL A 462 12.13 0.07 17.38
C VAL A 462 12.58 -1.28 16.82
N GLY A 463 11.88 -2.38 17.13
CA GLY A 463 12.26 -3.71 16.64
C GLY A 463 12.20 -3.82 15.12
N GLU A 464 11.09 -3.35 14.53
CA GLU A 464 10.93 -3.35 13.07
C GLU A 464 11.88 -2.37 12.37
N LEU A 465 12.09 -1.19 12.96
CA LEU A 465 13.06 -0.22 12.44
C LEU A 465 14.47 -0.81 12.45
N ALA A 466 14.86 -1.49 13.53
CA ALA A 466 16.15 -2.16 13.65
C ALA A 466 16.28 -3.33 12.66
N GLU A 467 15.22 -4.13 12.47
CA GLU A 467 15.19 -5.21 11.47
C GLU A 467 15.47 -4.69 10.07
N ASN A 468 14.80 -3.62 9.66
CA ASN A 468 14.97 -3.05 8.33
C ASN A 468 16.40 -2.55 8.09
N GLN A 469 17.02 -1.93 9.09
CA GLN A 469 18.42 -1.48 8.99
C GLN A 469 19.40 -2.64 8.99
N PHE A 470 19.13 -3.68 9.79
CA PHE A 470 19.93 -4.91 9.80
C PHE A 470 19.85 -5.64 8.46
N ARG A 471 18.65 -5.78 7.88
CA ARG A 471 18.41 -6.34 6.54
C ARG A 471 19.14 -5.52 5.46
N ALA A 472 19.08 -4.20 5.52
CA ALA A 472 19.83 -3.34 4.59
C ALA A 472 21.35 -3.54 4.69
N GLY A 473 21.87 -3.87 5.88
CA GLY A 473 23.25 -4.29 6.08
C GLY A 473 23.56 -5.64 5.45
N LEU A 474 22.68 -6.63 5.64
CA LEU A 474 22.83 -7.98 5.07
C LEU A 474 22.75 -7.98 3.53
N ILE A 475 21.89 -7.17 2.90
CA ILE A 475 21.84 -7.05 1.42
C ILE A 475 23.18 -6.58 0.85
N ARG A 476 23.92 -5.71 1.56
CA ARG A 476 25.27 -5.29 1.13
C ARG A 476 26.26 -6.44 1.24
N VAL A 477 26.13 -7.28 2.27
CA VAL A 477 26.96 -8.47 2.45
C VAL A 477 26.65 -9.51 1.38
N GLU A 478 25.37 -9.76 1.11
CA GLU A 478 24.90 -10.68 0.06
C GLU A 478 25.54 -10.38 -1.29
N ARG A 479 25.49 -9.11 -1.74
CA ARG A 479 26.12 -8.69 -3.01
C ARG A 479 27.62 -8.98 -3.03
N ALA A 480 28.34 -8.66 -1.95
CA ALA A 480 29.78 -8.90 -1.87
C ALA A 480 30.14 -10.40 -1.81
N VAL A 481 29.27 -11.20 -1.20
CA VAL A 481 29.43 -12.64 -1.02
C VAL A 481 29.11 -13.38 -2.32
N LYS A 482 28.08 -12.98 -3.06
CA LYS A 482 27.65 -13.59 -4.32
C LYS A 482 28.76 -13.62 -5.38
N ASP A 483 29.53 -12.55 -5.47
CA ASP A 483 30.67 -12.45 -6.38
C ASP A 483 31.84 -13.37 -5.97
N ARG A 484 32.08 -13.53 -4.67
CA ARG A 484 33.18 -14.37 -4.13
C ARG A 484 32.84 -15.85 -4.06
N LEU A 485 31.56 -16.19 -3.95
CA LEU A 485 31.07 -17.57 -3.89
C LEU A 485 31.49 -18.40 -5.10
N GLY A 486 31.66 -17.77 -6.28
CA GLY A 486 32.07 -18.45 -7.50
C GLY A 486 33.46 -19.10 -7.43
N SER A 487 34.38 -18.59 -6.60
CA SER A 487 35.73 -19.13 -6.40
C SER A 487 35.90 -19.86 -5.06
N ALA A 488 34.82 -20.10 -4.31
CA ALA A 488 34.90 -20.65 -2.96
C ALA A 488 35.58 -22.03 -2.89
N GLU A 489 35.34 -22.88 -3.89
CA GLU A 489 35.95 -24.22 -3.97
C GLU A 489 37.44 -24.15 -4.35
N SER A 490 37.82 -23.30 -5.32
CA SER A 490 39.21 -23.19 -5.77
C SER A 490 40.12 -22.61 -4.69
N ASP A 491 39.59 -21.65 -3.94
CA ASP A 491 40.35 -20.88 -2.94
C ASP A 491 40.24 -21.50 -1.54
N ASN A 492 39.56 -22.65 -1.41
CA ASN A 492 39.32 -23.36 -0.16
C ASN A 492 38.76 -22.46 0.97
N LEU A 493 37.82 -21.57 0.62
CA LEU A 493 37.29 -20.56 1.54
C LEU A 493 36.43 -21.16 2.66
N MET A 494 36.43 -20.50 3.80
CA MET A 494 35.53 -20.77 4.93
C MET A 494 34.44 -19.69 5.02
N PRO A 495 33.29 -19.96 5.67
CA PRO A 495 32.21 -18.98 5.80
C PRO A 495 32.63 -17.62 6.38
N ASN A 496 33.57 -17.60 7.34
CA ASN A 496 34.11 -16.37 7.93
C ASN A 496 34.96 -15.52 6.96
N ASP A 497 35.53 -16.12 5.91
CA ASP A 497 36.33 -15.40 4.90
C ASP A 497 35.43 -14.68 3.87
N LEU A 498 34.21 -15.21 3.68
CA LEU A 498 33.21 -14.66 2.77
C LEU A 498 32.45 -13.49 3.41
N ILE A 499 32.12 -13.60 4.69
CA ILE A 499 31.21 -12.68 5.37
C ILE A 499 31.98 -11.62 6.15
N ASN A 500 31.81 -10.36 5.75
CA ASN A 500 32.33 -9.21 6.47
C ASN A 500 31.23 -8.57 7.34
N SER A 501 31.48 -8.43 8.64
CA SER A 501 30.53 -7.83 9.59
C SER A 501 30.50 -6.30 9.57
N LYS A 502 31.48 -5.64 8.92
CA LYS A 502 31.56 -4.16 8.90
C LYS A 502 30.33 -3.49 8.28
N PRO A 503 29.79 -3.92 7.12
CA PRO A 503 28.60 -3.29 6.53
C PRO A 503 27.36 -3.39 7.44
N ILE A 504 27.19 -4.53 8.12
CA ILE A 504 26.09 -4.77 9.06
C ILE A 504 26.24 -3.85 10.27
N SER A 505 27.42 -3.87 10.89
CA SER A 505 27.73 -3.06 12.07
C SER A 505 27.62 -1.57 11.77
N ALA A 506 28.01 -1.12 10.58
CA ALA A 506 27.89 0.26 10.15
C ALA A 506 26.42 0.69 10.04
N ALA A 507 25.57 -0.11 9.40
CA ALA A 507 24.14 0.18 9.27
C ALA A 507 23.44 0.27 10.64
N VAL A 508 23.74 -0.65 11.55
CA VAL A 508 23.20 -0.63 12.91
C VAL A 508 23.71 0.58 13.70
N LYS A 509 25.01 0.88 13.65
CA LYS A 509 25.59 2.05 14.34
C LYS A 509 25.05 3.37 13.82
N GLU A 510 24.87 3.50 12.51
CA GLU A 510 24.26 4.67 11.89
C GLU A 510 22.82 4.88 12.36
N PHE A 511 22.04 3.79 12.45
CA PHE A 511 20.66 3.84 12.97
C PHE A 511 20.59 4.30 14.43
N PHE A 512 21.33 3.66 15.34
CA PHE A 512 21.28 3.99 16.76
C PHE A 512 22.03 5.29 17.11
N GLY A 513 22.97 5.73 16.28
CA GLY A 513 23.81 6.91 16.55
C GLY A 513 23.29 8.21 15.92
N SER A 514 23.06 8.23 14.61
CA SER A 514 22.82 9.45 13.83
C SER A 514 21.42 9.58 13.24
N ASN A 515 20.57 8.56 13.35
CA ASN A 515 19.21 8.62 12.85
C ASN A 515 18.37 9.66 13.62
N GLN A 516 17.48 10.35 12.90
CA GLN A 516 16.56 11.34 13.47
C GLN A 516 15.64 10.77 14.57
N LEU A 517 15.31 9.48 14.48
CA LEU A 517 14.48 8.78 15.47
C LEU A 517 15.28 8.40 16.73
N SER A 518 16.62 8.38 16.67
CA SER A 518 17.49 8.13 17.82
C SER A 518 17.86 9.43 18.53
N GLN A 519 17.06 9.76 19.54
CA GLN A 519 17.16 11.03 20.26
C GLN A 519 17.81 10.83 21.63
N PHE A 520 18.49 11.86 22.13
CA PHE A 520 18.92 11.89 23.53
C PHE A 520 17.69 11.83 24.44
N MET A 521 17.74 11.00 25.48
CA MET A 521 16.60 10.84 26.37
C MET A 521 16.36 12.11 27.20
N ASP A 522 15.09 12.51 27.32
CA ASP A 522 14.70 13.64 28.17
C ASP A 522 14.66 13.18 29.63
N GLN A 523 15.74 13.44 30.37
CA GLN A 523 15.96 13.01 31.76
C GLN A 523 15.64 14.09 32.81
N THR A 524 14.79 15.07 32.49
CA THR A 524 14.46 16.16 33.43
C THR A 524 13.66 15.68 34.64
N ASN A 525 12.75 14.73 34.41
CA ASN A 525 11.93 14.07 35.43
C ASN A 525 11.34 12.75 34.87
N PRO A 526 10.81 11.85 35.73
CA PRO A 526 10.29 10.56 35.27
C PRO A 526 9.13 10.64 34.27
N LEU A 527 8.31 11.71 34.32
CA LEU A 527 7.21 11.89 33.37
C LEU A 527 7.76 12.21 31.97
N SER A 528 8.77 13.09 31.89
CA SER A 528 9.43 13.40 30.62
C SER A 528 10.05 12.16 29.97
N GLU A 529 10.65 11.27 30.75
CA GLU A 529 11.20 10.00 30.24
C GLU A 529 10.11 9.08 29.67
N ILE A 530 9.02 8.88 30.43
CA ILE A 530 7.91 8.01 30.01
C ILE A 530 7.22 8.57 28.76
N THR A 531 6.94 9.87 28.73
CA THR A 531 6.31 10.53 27.59
C THR A 531 7.19 10.46 26.35
N HIS A 532 8.51 10.64 26.48
CA HIS A 532 9.43 10.53 25.35
C HIS A 532 9.43 9.10 24.77
N LYS A 533 9.45 8.05 25.61
CA LYS A 533 9.41 6.65 25.15
C LYS A 533 8.10 6.25 24.47
N ARG A 534 6.99 6.93 24.80
CA ARG A 534 5.66 6.75 24.21
C ARG A 534 5.35 7.67 23.03
N ARG A 535 6.32 8.47 22.60
CA ARG A 535 6.18 9.40 21.50
C ARG A 535 6.09 8.66 20.17
N VAL A 536 5.26 9.18 19.28
CA VAL A 536 5.12 8.75 17.89
C VAL A 536 5.42 9.93 16.98
N SER A 537 6.31 9.74 16.02
CA SER A 537 6.78 10.77 15.09
C SER A 537 6.39 10.45 13.66
N ALA A 538 5.77 11.39 12.96
CA ALA A 538 5.56 11.32 11.51
C ALA A 538 6.83 11.62 10.69
N LEU A 539 7.88 12.11 11.35
CA LEU A 539 9.18 12.42 10.74
C LEU A 539 10.06 11.18 10.60
N GLY A 540 11.04 11.25 9.71
CA GLY A 540 12.05 10.22 9.50
C GLY A 540 11.99 9.58 8.10
N GLN A 541 12.87 8.63 7.84
CA GLN A 541 12.95 7.93 6.56
C GLN A 541 11.63 7.19 6.27
N GLY A 542 11.03 7.42 5.09
CA GLY A 542 9.72 6.88 4.72
C GLY A 542 8.52 7.62 5.32
N GLY A 543 8.76 8.60 6.18
CA GLY A 543 7.74 9.51 6.72
C GLY A 543 7.73 10.86 5.98
N LEU A 544 7.24 11.89 6.67
CA LEU A 544 7.16 13.25 6.17
C LEU A 544 8.38 14.08 6.57
N THR A 545 8.70 15.08 5.76
CA THR A 545 9.63 16.15 6.17
C THR A 545 8.84 17.36 6.66
N ARG A 546 9.46 18.18 7.51
CA ARG A 546 8.81 19.37 8.09
C ARG A 546 8.27 20.33 7.04
N GLU A 547 9.01 20.49 5.94
CA GLU A 547 8.69 21.39 4.82
C GLU A 547 7.57 20.86 3.92
N ARG A 548 7.42 19.53 3.83
CA ARG A 548 6.39 18.88 3.01
C ARG A 548 5.09 18.63 3.79
N ALA A 549 5.12 18.75 5.11
CA ALA A 549 3.95 18.54 5.94
C ALA A 549 3.02 19.75 5.88
N GLY A 550 1.93 19.61 5.13
CA GLY A 550 0.84 20.59 5.05
C GLY A 550 0.01 20.67 6.35
N PHE A 551 -1.01 21.52 6.31
CA PHE A 551 -1.93 21.72 7.42
C PHE A 551 -2.72 20.44 7.77
N GLU A 552 -3.21 19.72 6.76
CA GLU A 552 -4.07 18.53 6.91
C GLU A 552 -3.44 17.47 7.82
N VAL A 553 -2.15 17.16 7.61
CA VAL A 553 -1.42 16.16 8.41
C VAL A 553 -1.14 16.62 9.86
N ARG A 554 -1.16 17.92 10.12
CA ARG A 554 -0.88 18.48 11.46
C ARG A 554 -2.13 18.59 12.31
N ASP A 555 -3.30 18.52 11.68
CA ASP A 555 -4.57 18.69 12.35
C ASP A 555 -4.97 17.45 13.16
N VAL A 556 -5.92 17.62 14.07
CA VAL A 556 -6.47 16.53 14.87
C VAL A 556 -7.56 15.82 14.08
N HIS A 557 -7.31 14.57 13.73
CA HIS A 557 -8.28 13.72 13.04
C HIS A 557 -9.20 13.00 14.06
N PRO A 558 -10.51 12.81 13.79
CA PRO A 558 -11.43 12.09 14.69
C PRO A 558 -10.94 10.71 15.15
N THR A 559 -10.35 9.92 14.24
CA THR A 559 -9.71 8.63 14.57
C THR A 559 -8.62 8.67 15.64
N HIS A 560 -8.04 9.82 15.95
CA HIS A 560 -7.10 9.96 17.08
C HIS A 560 -7.74 9.62 18.43
N TYR A 561 -9.08 9.66 18.53
CA TYR A 561 -9.82 9.36 19.75
C TYR A 561 -9.38 8.03 20.37
N GLY A 562 -8.95 8.09 21.63
CA GLY A 562 -8.49 6.92 22.40
C GLY A 562 -7.16 6.31 21.94
N ARG A 563 -6.53 6.82 20.87
CA ARG A 563 -5.31 6.27 20.25
C ARG A 563 -4.11 7.18 20.36
N VAL A 564 -4.28 8.44 19.96
CA VAL A 564 -3.26 9.48 19.99
C VAL A 564 -3.78 10.64 20.84
N CYS A 565 -2.95 11.18 21.72
CA CYS A 565 -3.33 12.32 22.54
C CYS A 565 -3.47 13.57 21.64
N PRO A 566 -4.64 14.24 21.60
CA PRO A 566 -4.83 15.43 20.78
C PRO A 566 -4.18 16.69 21.37
N ILE A 567 -3.74 16.63 22.63
CA ILE A 567 -3.22 17.78 23.39
C ILE A 567 -1.70 17.74 23.50
N GLU A 568 -1.12 16.55 23.67
CA GLU A 568 0.32 16.38 23.90
C GLU A 568 1.09 16.33 22.57
N THR A 569 1.42 17.52 22.05
CA THR A 569 2.29 17.75 20.90
C THR A 569 3.21 18.94 21.21
N PRO A 570 4.48 18.95 20.76
CA PRO A 570 5.31 20.14 20.88
C PRO A 570 4.73 21.29 20.04
N GLU A 571 4.73 22.48 20.61
CA GLU A 571 4.40 23.70 19.86
C GLU A 571 5.49 24.05 18.83
N GLY A 572 5.17 24.94 17.90
CA GLY A 572 6.11 25.43 16.88
C GLY A 572 6.24 24.51 15.67
N PRO A 573 7.44 24.36 15.05
CA PRO A 573 7.57 23.70 13.74
C PRO A 573 7.16 22.23 13.69
N ASN A 574 7.14 21.54 14.85
CA ASN A 574 6.81 20.12 14.96
C ASN A 574 5.37 19.84 15.38
N ILE A 575 4.52 20.86 15.52
CA ILE A 575 3.12 20.69 15.93
C ILE A 575 2.38 19.69 15.01
N GLY A 576 1.70 18.72 15.61
CA GLY A 576 0.96 17.64 14.94
C GLY A 576 1.83 16.55 14.30
N LEU A 577 3.14 16.78 14.13
CA LEU A 577 4.07 15.80 13.55
C LEU A 577 4.67 14.88 14.60
N ILE A 578 4.62 15.28 15.87
CA ILE A 578 5.07 14.51 17.01
C ILE A 578 3.92 14.45 17.99
N ASN A 579 3.41 13.26 18.25
CA ASN A 579 2.30 13.06 19.16
C ASN A 579 2.65 12.02 20.23
N SER A 580 1.83 11.94 21.29
CA SER A 580 1.97 10.92 22.33
C SER A 580 0.87 9.86 22.21
N MET A 581 1.20 8.58 22.42
CA MET A 581 0.19 7.52 22.50
C MET A 581 -0.74 7.73 23.69
N ALA A 582 -2.05 7.62 23.47
CA ALA A 582 -3.05 7.68 24.53
C ALA A 582 -2.85 6.55 25.56
N LEU A 583 -3.39 6.71 26.78
CA LEU A 583 -3.08 5.84 27.92
C LEU A 583 -3.32 4.34 27.64
N TYR A 584 -4.50 4.01 27.12
CA TYR A 584 -4.94 2.64 26.85
C TYR A 584 -4.68 2.18 25.41
N ALA A 585 -4.09 3.05 24.58
CA ALA A 585 -3.77 2.70 23.21
C ALA A 585 -2.77 1.54 23.17
N SER A 586 -3.04 0.58 22.29
CA SER A 586 -2.16 -0.54 22.00
C SER A 586 -1.90 -0.60 20.49
N LEU A 587 -0.94 -1.44 20.09
CA LEU A 587 -0.72 -1.79 18.71
C LEU A 587 -1.23 -3.20 18.47
N ASN A 588 -1.98 -3.38 17.38
CA ASN A 588 -2.34 -4.70 16.91
C ASN A 588 -1.15 -5.41 16.22
N ASN A 589 -1.35 -6.67 15.82
CA ASN A 589 -0.32 -7.46 15.13
C ASN A 589 0.15 -6.85 13.79
N TYR A 590 -0.65 -5.96 13.21
CA TYR A 590 -0.34 -5.24 11.98
C TYR A 590 0.27 -3.86 12.23
N GLY A 591 0.51 -3.44 13.48
CA GLY A 591 1.08 -2.14 13.84
C GLY A 591 0.11 -0.95 13.72
N PHE A 592 -1.19 -1.18 13.61
CA PHE A 592 -2.20 -0.12 13.72
C PHE A 592 -2.56 0.15 15.17
N LEU A 593 -2.85 1.42 15.48
CA LEU A 593 -3.31 1.81 16.80
C LEU A 593 -4.75 1.33 17.04
N GLU A 594 -4.95 0.69 18.18
CA GLU A 594 -6.23 0.22 18.67
C GLU A 594 -6.48 0.75 20.08
N THR A 595 -7.76 0.83 20.44
CA THR A 595 -8.19 1.31 21.75
C THR A 595 -9.28 0.40 22.29
N PRO A 596 -9.32 0.13 23.61
CA PRO A 596 -10.28 -0.78 24.20
C PRO A 596 -11.66 -0.11 24.36
N TYR A 597 -12.70 -0.87 24.04
CA TYR A 597 -14.10 -0.53 24.28
C TYR A 597 -14.81 -1.64 25.04
N ARG A 598 -15.91 -1.30 25.72
CA ARG A 598 -16.81 -2.29 26.32
C ARG A 598 -17.89 -2.68 25.32
N LYS A 599 -18.13 -3.98 25.20
CA LYS A 599 -19.19 -4.49 24.33
C LYS A 599 -20.57 -4.24 24.94
N VAL A 600 -21.52 -3.79 24.12
CA VAL A 600 -22.92 -3.60 24.51
C VAL A 600 -23.77 -4.63 23.79
N VAL A 601 -24.56 -5.41 24.53
CA VAL A 601 -25.45 -6.43 23.98
C VAL A 601 -26.85 -6.20 24.52
N ASN A 602 -27.83 -6.03 23.63
CA ASN A 602 -29.24 -5.79 24.01
C ASN A 602 -29.42 -4.69 25.07
N CYS A 603 -28.78 -3.53 24.83
CA CYS A 603 -28.79 -2.35 25.72
C CYS A 603 -28.11 -2.54 27.09
N GLN A 604 -27.43 -3.67 27.33
CA GLN A 604 -26.65 -3.92 28.54
C GLN A 604 -25.15 -3.80 28.23
N VAL A 605 -24.45 -2.98 29.00
CA VAL A 605 -23.00 -2.79 28.89
C VAL A 605 -22.31 -3.92 29.63
N THR A 606 -21.52 -4.73 28.91
CA THR A 606 -20.81 -5.88 29.46
C THR A 606 -19.41 -5.51 29.96
N ASP A 607 -18.80 -6.38 30.76
CA ASP A 607 -17.41 -6.24 31.19
C ASP A 607 -16.39 -6.79 30.17
N GLU A 608 -16.87 -7.29 29.03
CA GLU A 608 -16.01 -7.75 27.93
C GLU A 608 -15.37 -6.53 27.26
N ILE A 609 -14.03 -6.51 27.23
CA ILE A 609 -13.22 -5.47 26.60
C ILE A 609 -12.75 -5.97 25.24
N GLU A 610 -13.09 -5.23 24.20
CA GLU A 610 -12.64 -5.48 22.83
C GLU A 610 -11.79 -4.31 22.32
N TYR A 611 -10.62 -4.62 21.77
CA TYR A 611 -9.75 -3.62 21.16
C TYR A 611 -10.16 -3.40 19.70
N LEU A 612 -10.50 -2.16 19.38
CA LEU A 612 -10.90 -1.79 18.03
C LEU A 612 -9.83 -0.92 17.37
N SER A 613 -9.43 -1.29 16.15
CA SER A 613 -8.65 -0.43 15.26
C SER A 613 -9.51 0.69 14.69
N ALA A 614 -8.90 1.73 14.15
CA ALA A 614 -9.65 2.83 13.52
C ALA A 614 -10.57 2.35 12.37
N ILE A 615 -10.17 1.29 11.66
CA ILE A 615 -10.95 0.70 10.55
C ILE A 615 -12.19 -0.01 11.11
N LYS A 616 -12.02 -0.84 12.14
CA LYS A 616 -13.13 -1.59 12.74
C LYS A 616 -14.12 -0.69 13.47
N GLU A 617 -13.62 0.38 14.09
CA GLU A 617 -14.44 1.33 14.84
C GLU A 617 -15.51 2.01 13.96
N ALA A 618 -15.24 2.26 12.68
CA ALA A 618 -16.19 2.88 11.75
C ALA A 618 -17.49 2.07 11.57
N ASN A 619 -17.44 0.74 11.78
CA ASN A 619 -18.60 -0.13 11.63
C ASN A 619 -19.53 -0.16 12.86
N TYR A 620 -19.17 0.57 13.93
CA TYR A 620 -19.90 0.54 15.20
C TYR A 620 -20.28 1.94 15.67
N VAL A 621 -21.43 2.03 16.33
CA VAL A 621 -21.86 3.22 17.06
C VAL A 621 -21.28 3.16 18.48
N ILE A 622 -20.45 4.13 18.84
CA ILE A 622 -19.72 4.13 20.11
C ILE A 622 -20.35 5.13 21.08
N ALA A 623 -20.89 4.64 22.19
CA ALA A 623 -21.41 5.49 23.26
C ALA A 623 -20.30 6.26 23.99
N GLN A 624 -20.63 7.44 24.48
CA GLN A 624 -19.71 8.24 25.28
C GLN A 624 -19.38 7.55 26.62
N ALA A 625 -18.13 7.68 27.10
CA ALA A 625 -17.71 7.11 28.39
C ALA A 625 -18.46 7.71 29.60
N ASN A 626 -19.23 8.79 29.39
CA ASN A 626 -20.02 9.48 30.39
C ASN A 626 -21.52 9.24 30.39
N ALA A 627 -22.01 8.29 29.61
CA ALA A 627 -23.38 7.83 29.71
C ALA A 627 -23.65 7.25 31.11
N GLU A 628 -24.80 7.58 31.68
CA GLU A 628 -25.23 7.07 32.99
C GLU A 628 -25.77 5.64 32.84
N LEU A 629 -25.42 4.80 33.82
CA LEU A 629 -25.79 3.38 33.87
C LEU A 629 -26.53 3.07 35.16
N ASP A 630 -27.53 2.19 35.08
CA ASP A 630 -28.20 1.63 36.25
C ASP A 630 -27.39 0.48 36.91
N GLU A 631 -27.94 -0.10 37.98
CA GLU A 631 -27.30 -1.21 38.71
C GLU A 631 -27.17 -2.49 37.86
N ASP A 632 -27.98 -2.64 36.81
CA ASP A 632 -27.95 -3.76 35.86
C ASP A 632 -27.04 -3.48 34.64
N HIS A 633 -26.29 -2.37 34.66
CA HIS A 633 -25.45 -1.89 33.56
C HIS A 633 -26.19 -1.53 32.27
N ARG A 634 -27.44 -1.09 32.35
CA ARG A 634 -28.18 -0.51 31.22
C ARG A 634 -28.13 1.01 31.25
N PHE A 635 -28.29 1.62 30.09
CA PHE A 635 -28.40 3.07 29.99
C PHE A 635 -29.69 3.58 30.65
N THR A 636 -29.58 4.62 31.46
CA THR A 636 -30.73 5.22 32.17
C THR A 636 -31.59 6.11 31.26
N ASP A 637 -30.97 6.73 30.26
CA ASP A 637 -31.60 7.64 29.32
C ASP A 637 -32.08 6.92 28.06
N ASP A 638 -33.23 7.34 27.52
CA ASP A 638 -33.77 6.79 26.26
C ASP A 638 -32.90 7.11 25.04
N LEU A 639 -32.25 8.27 25.06
CA LEU A 639 -31.33 8.74 24.02
C LEU A 639 -30.00 9.11 24.65
N ILE A 640 -28.93 8.49 24.17
CA ILE A 640 -27.57 8.73 24.62
C ILE A 640 -26.74 9.33 23.48
N ALA A 641 -25.84 10.25 23.83
CA ALA A 641 -24.88 10.77 22.88
C ALA A 641 -23.86 9.67 22.51
N CYS A 642 -23.75 9.42 21.21
CA CYS A 642 -22.88 8.42 20.62
C CYS A 642 -22.06 9.09 19.51
N ARG A 643 -21.10 8.35 18.98
CA ARG A 643 -20.40 8.75 17.76
C ARG A 643 -20.41 7.63 16.74
N GLU A 644 -20.53 8.01 15.47
CA GLU A 644 -20.52 7.12 14.31
C GLU A 644 -19.75 7.83 13.19
N ASN A 645 -18.80 7.13 12.56
CA ASN A 645 -17.97 7.67 11.46
C ASN A 645 -17.32 9.05 11.70
N GLY A 646 -17.03 9.39 12.96
CA GLY A 646 -16.38 10.65 13.33
C GLY A 646 -17.34 11.80 13.62
N GLU A 647 -18.64 11.60 13.47
CA GLU A 647 -19.69 12.54 13.88
C GLU A 647 -20.30 12.13 15.23
N THR A 648 -20.79 13.11 15.99
CA THR A 648 -21.39 12.95 17.33
C THR A 648 -22.83 13.43 17.36
#